data_AF-A0A8S3SLP5-F1
#
_entry.id   AF-A0A8S3SLP5-F1
#
_cell.length_a   1.000
_cell.length_b   1.000
_cell.length_c   1.000
_cell.angle_alpha   90.00
_cell.angle_beta   90.00
_cell.angle_gamma   90.00
#
_symmetry.space_group_name_H-M   'P 1'
#
loop_
_entity.id
_entity.type
_entity.pdbx_description
1 polymer ?
#
loop_
_entity_poly.entity_id
_entity_poly.type
_entity_poly.pdbx_seq_one_letter_code
_entity_poly.pdbx_strand_id
1 'polypeptide(L)'
;MADKIIFLQDSNSEQLIKSNLLTELQLLLEHFHEKISRNAQQIRDIKTKKEYAKAKFIERGGQDWRNGKFVYVISAIHAFLYDINCFLKKHETVLQQICEIRSQLHCSDLYSSRSEISLEGFPNYVPLIENYTTENPSFIKQRTEKWFELRKKAKVTGSTIYKALGMDTLKKQKEYFDHVICGVPEKSASATQLSNMKYGTENEVNGIATLVSRIMPVAYPQLQYFEEGCFEIKDENKPFMVVSPDGSLGKISDENQNRHSEVAVEIKCPMSAVHKEIPVRYYLQCLAEMEVIDVSKLVFVSWTPTTSTAFEIQRNKPLFKKSLDIVKDIYCCENSRKPSKLSRDILDMKKQIADECRKAKFMGEFLSASNVDIPSTTKVCNVEDQQYTTETNGTNFKLIANVSDLLTNLCDIVNESYELQRQKASEAIVFLCCDLDRNWSKNPFRWAPVCWFPKGYSISTVTVRKVLEQVHTECHKAGIHIPAVSFDGQWHNIVTRSASGKPITIYQLQKDVWQEAERTSKSDIIKVLSDLGKAFTWTTWTKEEGTTSLCEYPEYSRVTSIKRVHKSVWLPEGERVPFISLEAWNRIQKKNLSTLSVNDSESETSIPSTLLLDHVPIEVIQRNEHMANEKTNSDVLSHVTTDNDLAEELQSCNVDNDAWKTEIQHMQELQEVPIQSEDFDLSPIFSSENTVNDGGESPMESVNDDVISSMINTEESEHILAMLRTNKSTNTKNQWTDISSENLLEKCSTVKGLLSLRDVDLRIIARYLSKTRGVKIRESDRKNAKVDHISELLGLDLNSVVLNKTDQHRKQKKVKSLKDLTLSALSTKVPKQVLNKTFAEYIWPDRLAVWKSQMSVREDVTIGDLTEQHSWFYYPEFSSAREQLEVRCIDSTHMLTRARRKCCKGGIENLDNKPWIKVALQKTTFLSLAMVEDVADPMSASMALTHFSEAVENEMLKNGDFRAASLCNDIRSWWKAEDDPGIPALQRIKMRLSLRKRLLAGIDFATFPPKVMYIKGWPAQLWEALISNIDAKTFLYSLCKKNAYNVRAFKQYVGETFFAELTNQDKSGHGTVTVDNFSFFLGCAVEQMQTRLDSER
;
A
#
# COMPACT_ATOMS: atom_id res chain seq x y z
N MET A 1 -42.62 -11.16 -17.01
CA MET A 1 -43.23 -11.93 -15.89
C MET A 1 -44.53 -11.29 -15.44
N ALA A 2 -44.59 -9.96 -15.31
CA ALA A 2 -45.86 -9.24 -15.30
C ALA A 2 -46.81 -9.74 -16.40
N ASP A 3 -46.30 -9.89 -17.63
CA ASP A 3 -47.03 -10.46 -18.78
C ASP A 3 -47.55 -11.89 -18.56
N LYS A 4 -46.82 -12.73 -17.80
CA LYS A 4 -47.28 -14.08 -17.41
C LYS A 4 -48.36 -14.02 -16.33
N ILE A 5 -48.26 -13.08 -15.40
CA ILE A 5 -49.27 -12.85 -14.35
C ILE A 5 -50.57 -12.35 -15.00
N ILE A 6 -50.47 -11.38 -15.93
CA ILE A 6 -51.59 -10.85 -16.71
C ILE A 6 -52.24 -11.96 -17.56
N PHE A 7 -51.44 -12.74 -18.31
CA PHE A 7 -51.94 -13.86 -19.12
C PHE A 7 -52.71 -14.92 -18.29
N LEU A 8 -52.33 -15.14 -17.03
CA LEU A 8 -52.99 -16.08 -16.12
C LEU A 8 -54.26 -15.54 -15.45
N GLN A 9 -54.60 -14.26 -15.64
CA GLN A 9 -55.90 -13.70 -15.22
C GLN A 9 -57.01 -14.03 -16.22
N ASP A 10 -56.70 -14.06 -17.52
CA ASP A 10 -57.66 -14.33 -18.60
C ASP A 10 -57.96 -15.83 -18.79
N SER A 11 -57.07 -16.70 -18.31
CA SER A 11 -57.24 -18.16 -18.37
C SER A 11 -57.96 -18.72 -17.15
N ASN A 12 -59.11 -19.39 -17.34
CA ASN A 12 -59.85 -20.14 -16.32
C ASN A 12 -59.13 -21.39 -15.76
N SER A 13 -57.83 -21.55 -16.01
CA SER A 13 -57.05 -22.74 -15.68
C SER A 13 -56.55 -22.77 -14.22
N GLU A 14 -57.10 -23.74 -13.47
CA GLU A 14 -56.56 -24.47 -12.31
C GLU A 14 -55.75 -23.76 -11.21
N GLN A 15 -56.16 -23.98 -9.96
CA GLN A 15 -55.48 -23.52 -8.74
C GLN A 15 -53.99 -23.91 -8.66
N LEU A 16 -53.59 -25.05 -9.24
CA LEU A 16 -52.22 -25.55 -9.18
C LEU A 16 -51.23 -24.61 -9.91
N ILE A 17 -51.64 -24.04 -11.05
CA ILE A 17 -50.82 -23.09 -11.82
C ILE A 17 -50.64 -21.80 -11.03
N LYS A 18 -51.70 -21.33 -10.34
CA LYS A 18 -51.65 -20.14 -9.48
C LYS A 18 -50.73 -20.35 -8.28
N SER A 19 -50.74 -21.54 -7.66
CA SER A 19 -49.85 -21.85 -6.52
C SER A 19 -48.37 -21.77 -6.92
N ASN A 20 -47.98 -22.39 -8.04
CA ASN A 20 -46.59 -22.38 -8.50
C ASN A 20 -46.11 -20.94 -8.84
N LEU A 21 -46.96 -20.15 -9.50
CA LEU A 21 -46.64 -18.77 -9.86
C LEU A 21 -46.42 -17.86 -8.64
N LEU A 22 -47.20 -18.06 -7.57
CA LEU A 22 -47.03 -17.32 -6.30
C LEU A 22 -45.69 -17.66 -5.64
N THR A 23 -45.28 -18.93 -5.66
CA THR A 23 -43.96 -19.35 -5.16
C THR A 23 -42.82 -18.78 -6.01
N GLU A 24 -42.92 -18.81 -7.35
CA GLU A 24 -41.93 -18.18 -8.24
C GLU A 24 -41.81 -16.66 -7.98
N LEU A 25 -42.95 -15.96 -7.83
CA LEU A 25 -42.97 -14.53 -7.54
C LEU A 25 -42.35 -14.23 -6.17
N GLN A 26 -42.65 -15.03 -5.15
CA GLN A 26 -42.08 -14.86 -3.81
C GLN A 26 -40.55 -15.02 -3.82
N LEU A 27 -40.02 -16.04 -4.52
CA LEU A 27 -38.57 -16.25 -4.69
C LEU A 27 -37.92 -15.10 -5.47
N LEU A 28 -38.58 -14.58 -6.50
CA LEU A 28 -38.09 -13.44 -7.27
C LEU A 28 -38.06 -12.15 -6.43
N LEU A 29 -39.09 -11.88 -5.63
CA LEU A 29 -39.12 -10.75 -4.71
C LEU A 29 -38.12 -10.90 -3.56
N GLU A 30 -37.81 -12.13 -3.13
CA GLU A 30 -36.70 -12.38 -2.21
C GLU A 30 -35.35 -12.03 -2.83
N HIS A 31 -35.10 -12.46 -4.07
CA HIS A 31 -33.88 -12.13 -4.80
C HIS A 31 -33.74 -10.61 -5.04
N PHE A 32 -34.81 -9.93 -5.47
CA PHE A 32 -34.79 -8.48 -5.64
C PHE A 32 -34.57 -7.74 -4.33
N HIS A 33 -35.22 -8.16 -3.24
CA HIS A 33 -35.01 -7.58 -1.91
C HIS A 33 -33.53 -7.67 -1.51
N GLU A 34 -32.93 -8.87 -1.59
CA GLU A 34 -31.49 -9.03 -1.29
C GLU A 34 -30.62 -8.12 -2.17
N LYS A 35 -30.88 -8.09 -3.48
CA LYS A 35 -30.09 -7.34 -4.46
C LYS A 35 -30.12 -5.84 -4.22
N ILE A 36 -31.31 -5.24 -4.05
CA ILE A 36 -31.43 -3.78 -3.83
C ILE A 36 -30.84 -3.38 -2.48
N SER A 37 -31.05 -4.18 -1.42
CA SER A 37 -30.44 -3.95 -0.11
C SER A 37 -28.91 -3.94 -0.18
N ARG A 38 -28.29 -4.86 -0.92
CA ARG A 38 -26.83 -4.85 -1.14
C ARG A 38 -26.37 -3.61 -1.93
N ASN A 39 -27.11 -3.20 -2.95
CA ASN A 39 -26.81 -1.99 -3.73
C ASN A 39 -26.86 -0.73 -2.84
N ALA A 40 -27.88 -0.60 -2.00
CA ALA A 40 -28.01 0.52 -1.07
C ALA A 40 -26.90 0.53 0.00
N GLN A 41 -26.51 -0.64 0.53
CA GLN A 41 -25.36 -0.74 1.42
C GLN A 41 -24.05 -0.23 0.77
N GLN A 42 -23.83 -0.52 -0.51
CA GLN A 42 -22.68 0.01 -1.26
C GLN A 42 -22.78 1.52 -1.47
N ILE A 43 -23.97 2.04 -1.78
CA ILE A 43 -24.20 3.49 -1.95
C ILE A 43 -24.03 4.25 -0.63
N ARG A 44 -24.39 3.66 0.51
CA ARG A 44 -24.07 4.23 1.84
C ARG A 44 -22.56 4.29 2.10
N ASP A 45 -21.74 3.34 1.60
CA ASP A 45 -20.27 3.48 1.68
C ASP A 45 -19.74 4.61 0.80
N ILE A 46 -20.31 4.79 -0.39
CA ILE A 46 -19.97 5.91 -1.27
C ILE A 46 -20.34 7.22 -0.57
N LYS A 47 -21.51 7.31 0.07
CA LYS A 47 -21.95 8.45 0.90
C LYS A 47 -20.91 8.79 1.96
N THR A 48 -20.54 7.86 2.83
CA THR A 48 -19.56 8.09 3.91
C THR A 48 -18.19 8.52 3.37
N LYS A 49 -17.71 7.92 2.26
CA LYS A 49 -16.46 8.34 1.60
C LYS A 49 -16.54 9.77 1.05
N LYS A 50 -17.69 10.16 0.49
CA LYS A 50 -17.94 11.51 -0.07
C LYS A 50 -18.13 12.55 1.03
N GLU A 51 -18.79 12.22 2.14
CA GLU A 51 -18.89 13.07 3.34
C GLU A 51 -17.52 13.34 3.97
N TYR A 52 -16.68 12.31 4.11
CA TYR A 52 -15.30 12.46 4.56
C TYR A 52 -14.46 13.34 3.59
N ALA A 53 -14.60 13.12 2.28
CA ALA A 53 -13.92 13.95 1.28
C ALA A 53 -14.37 15.42 1.34
N LYS A 54 -15.69 15.66 1.47
CA LYS A 54 -16.29 17.00 1.66
C LYS A 54 -15.70 17.69 2.89
N ALA A 55 -15.70 17.03 4.05
CA ALA A 55 -15.15 17.60 5.28
C ALA A 55 -13.68 18.02 5.11
N LYS A 56 -12.87 17.15 4.50
CA LYS A 56 -11.45 17.39 4.22
C LYS A 56 -11.20 18.51 3.19
N PHE A 57 -12.06 18.69 2.20
CA PHE A 57 -11.94 19.81 1.25
C PHE A 57 -12.43 21.14 1.85
N ILE A 58 -13.47 21.13 2.69
CA ILE A 58 -13.91 22.31 3.44
C ILE A 58 -12.81 22.76 4.43
N GLU A 59 -12.24 21.84 5.21
CA GLU A 59 -11.11 22.09 6.10
C GLU A 59 -9.94 22.77 5.36
N ARG A 60 -9.60 22.28 4.15
CA ARG A 60 -8.55 22.86 3.29
C ARG A 60 -8.95 24.16 2.59
N GLY A 61 -10.24 24.45 2.48
CA GLY A 61 -10.79 25.68 1.88
C GLY A 61 -10.94 26.83 2.86
N GLY A 62 -10.94 26.55 4.17
CA GLY A 62 -11.18 27.54 5.21
C GLY A 62 -12.67 27.88 5.38
N GLN A 63 -12.97 28.87 6.23
CA GLN A 63 -14.34 29.30 6.50
C GLN A 63 -15.06 29.81 5.24
N ASP A 64 -14.33 30.49 4.35
CA ASP A 64 -14.85 30.98 3.07
C ASP A 64 -14.43 30.10 1.88
N TRP A 65 -14.62 28.78 2.00
CA TRP A 65 -14.35 27.84 0.91
C TRP A 65 -15.14 28.13 -0.37
N ARG A 66 -16.24 28.89 -0.28
CA ARG A 66 -17.10 29.29 -1.41
C ARG A 66 -16.38 30.22 -2.38
N ASN A 67 -15.51 31.10 -1.87
CA ASN A 67 -14.63 31.94 -2.68
C ASN A 67 -13.22 31.31 -2.86
N GLY A 68 -13.00 30.11 -2.30
CA GLY A 68 -11.73 29.41 -2.36
C GLY A 68 -11.57 28.49 -3.57
N LYS A 69 -10.31 28.15 -3.89
CA LYS A 69 -9.90 27.25 -5.00
C LYS A 69 -10.51 25.84 -5.03
N PHE A 70 -11.29 25.46 -4.02
CA PHE A 70 -11.96 24.16 -3.92
C PHE A 70 -13.48 24.24 -4.13
N VAL A 71 -14.05 25.41 -4.40
CA VAL A 71 -15.51 25.60 -4.55
C VAL A 71 -16.15 24.59 -5.50
N TYR A 72 -15.61 24.40 -6.70
CA TYR A 72 -16.14 23.46 -7.69
C TYR A 72 -16.12 22.00 -7.19
N VAL A 73 -15.05 21.59 -6.49
CA VAL A 73 -14.92 20.23 -5.94
C VAL A 73 -15.93 20.01 -4.81
N ILE A 74 -16.11 20.99 -3.92
CA ILE A 74 -17.04 20.89 -2.79
C ILE A 74 -18.50 20.91 -3.31
N SER A 75 -18.82 21.77 -4.27
CA SER A 75 -20.14 21.83 -4.92
C SER A 75 -20.48 20.56 -5.69
N ALA A 76 -19.51 19.97 -6.42
CA ALA A 76 -19.72 18.68 -7.09
C ALA A 76 -19.96 17.54 -6.08
N ILE A 77 -19.27 17.54 -4.94
CA ILE A 77 -19.55 16.56 -3.87
C ILE A 77 -20.92 16.83 -3.21
N HIS A 78 -21.35 18.09 -3.09
CA HIS A 78 -22.69 18.42 -2.59
C HIS A 78 -23.81 17.87 -3.50
N ALA A 79 -23.74 18.12 -4.82
CA ALA A 79 -24.72 17.61 -5.77
C ALA A 79 -24.77 16.07 -5.72
N PHE A 80 -23.62 15.41 -5.77
CA PHE A 80 -23.55 13.95 -5.71
C PHE A 80 -24.06 13.35 -4.38
N LEU A 81 -23.90 14.07 -3.26
CA LEU A 81 -24.51 13.67 -1.98
C LEU A 81 -26.03 13.90 -1.94
N TYR A 82 -26.55 14.89 -2.66
CA TYR A 82 -27.98 15.09 -2.83
C TYR A 82 -28.60 13.92 -3.61
N ASP A 83 -28.02 13.55 -4.76
CA ASP A 83 -28.49 12.44 -5.60
C ASP A 83 -28.53 11.12 -4.80
N ILE A 84 -27.47 10.83 -4.03
CA ILE A 84 -27.40 9.69 -3.11
C ILE A 84 -28.54 9.70 -2.07
N ASN A 85 -28.87 10.86 -1.49
CA ASN A 85 -29.94 10.94 -0.50
C ASN A 85 -31.33 10.77 -1.11
N CYS A 86 -31.55 11.29 -2.33
CA CYS A 86 -32.78 11.06 -3.09
C CYS A 86 -32.95 9.57 -3.41
N PHE A 87 -31.89 8.91 -3.91
CA PHE A 87 -31.87 7.48 -4.16
C PHE A 87 -32.20 6.67 -2.89
N LEU A 88 -31.55 6.95 -1.76
CA LEU A 88 -31.77 6.19 -0.52
C LEU A 88 -33.22 6.31 -0.02
N LYS A 89 -33.86 7.47 -0.17
CA LYS A 89 -35.27 7.68 0.15
C LYS A 89 -36.22 6.91 -0.80
N LYS A 90 -35.91 6.87 -2.10
CA LYS A 90 -36.65 6.04 -3.08
C LYS A 90 -36.51 4.56 -2.74
N HIS A 91 -35.30 4.12 -2.38
CA HIS A 91 -35.00 2.77 -1.93
C HIS A 91 -35.74 2.36 -0.66
N GLU A 92 -35.82 3.22 0.36
CA GLU A 92 -36.63 2.95 1.56
C GLU A 92 -38.12 2.74 1.21
N THR A 93 -38.65 3.49 0.24
CA THR A 93 -40.02 3.33 -0.26
C THR A 93 -40.24 1.99 -0.98
N VAL A 94 -39.27 1.55 -1.79
CA VAL A 94 -39.37 0.28 -2.53
C VAL A 94 -39.12 -0.94 -1.63
N LEU A 95 -38.24 -0.83 -0.62
CA LEU A 95 -38.12 -1.83 0.44
C LEU A 95 -39.42 -2.01 1.22
N GLN A 96 -40.12 -0.91 1.49
CA GLN A 96 -41.42 -0.97 2.15
C GLN A 96 -42.42 -1.76 1.30
N GLN A 97 -42.54 -1.42 0.02
CA GLN A 97 -43.42 -2.11 -0.94
C GLN A 97 -43.08 -3.60 -1.10
N ILE A 98 -41.80 -3.96 -1.23
CA ILE A 98 -41.40 -5.37 -1.42
C ILE A 98 -41.72 -6.22 -0.19
N CYS A 99 -41.59 -5.66 1.01
CA CYS A 99 -41.92 -6.36 2.25
C CYS A 99 -43.45 -6.49 2.45
N GLU A 100 -44.22 -5.45 2.15
CA GLU A 100 -45.70 -5.48 2.20
C GLU A 100 -46.26 -6.56 1.27
N ILE A 101 -45.82 -6.57 0.00
CA ILE A 101 -46.26 -7.55 -1.00
C ILE A 101 -45.83 -8.96 -0.60
N ARG A 102 -44.61 -9.15 -0.08
CA ARG A 102 -44.17 -10.47 0.41
C ARG A 102 -44.99 -10.97 1.60
N SER A 103 -45.36 -10.11 2.54
CA SER A 103 -46.26 -10.52 3.65
C SER A 103 -47.66 -10.87 3.16
N GLN A 104 -48.18 -10.13 2.18
CA GLN A 104 -49.48 -10.43 1.54
C GLN A 104 -49.46 -11.76 0.79
N LEU A 105 -48.38 -12.07 0.06
CA LEU A 105 -48.16 -13.39 -0.58
C LEU A 105 -48.07 -14.53 0.44
N HIS A 106 -47.63 -14.25 1.67
CA HIS A 106 -47.64 -15.18 2.80
C HIS A 106 -48.97 -15.27 3.56
N CYS A 107 -49.99 -14.50 3.15
CA CYS A 107 -51.25 -14.33 3.90
C CYS A 107 -51.04 -13.92 5.36
N SER A 108 -50.02 -13.09 5.62
CA SER A 108 -49.66 -12.60 6.95
C SER A 108 -50.09 -11.15 7.12
N ASP A 109 -51.10 -10.93 7.96
CA ASP A 109 -51.58 -9.59 8.37
C ASP A 109 -50.71 -8.96 9.48
N LEU A 110 -49.64 -9.64 9.91
CA LEU A 110 -48.73 -9.21 10.97
C LEU A 110 -47.71 -8.15 10.51
N TYR A 111 -47.66 -7.83 9.21
CA TYR A 111 -46.75 -6.80 8.71
C TYR A 111 -47.33 -5.40 8.95
N SER A 112 -46.62 -4.61 9.75
CA SER A 112 -46.98 -3.21 9.98
C SER A 112 -46.10 -2.28 9.15
N SER A 113 -46.69 -1.29 8.49
CA SER A 113 -45.94 -0.22 7.81
C SER A 113 -45.54 0.94 8.74
N ARG A 114 -46.01 0.95 9.99
CA ARG A 114 -45.77 2.03 10.96
C ARG A 114 -44.33 2.01 11.48
N SER A 115 -43.77 3.18 11.76
CA SER A 115 -42.47 3.34 12.43
C SER A 115 -42.53 3.01 13.93
N GLU A 116 -43.72 3.03 14.51
CA GLU A 116 -43.96 2.82 15.94
C GLU A 116 -44.89 1.61 16.13
N ILE A 117 -44.49 0.70 17.02
CA ILE A 117 -45.16 -0.57 17.32
C ILE A 117 -45.27 -0.69 18.83
N SER A 118 -46.39 -1.20 19.36
CA SER A 118 -46.47 -1.57 20.77
C SER A 118 -46.32 -3.08 20.92
N LEU A 119 -45.25 -3.52 21.55
CA LEU A 119 -44.94 -4.96 21.68
C LEU A 119 -45.93 -5.71 22.57
N GLU A 120 -46.40 -5.11 23.67
CA GLU A 120 -47.25 -5.80 24.68
C GLU A 120 -48.58 -6.34 24.13
N GLY A 121 -49.05 -5.83 22.98
CA GLY A 121 -50.25 -6.30 22.29
C GLY A 121 -49.99 -6.93 20.92
N PHE A 122 -48.73 -7.22 20.56
CA PHE A 122 -48.41 -7.66 19.20
C PHE A 122 -48.58 -9.19 19.04
N PRO A 123 -49.38 -9.71 18.08
CA PRO A 123 -49.91 -11.09 18.15
C PRO A 123 -48.88 -12.23 18.09
N ASN A 124 -47.69 -11.99 17.55
CA ASN A 124 -46.59 -12.95 17.45
C ASN A 124 -45.44 -12.65 18.42
N TYR A 125 -45.66 -11.84 19.46
CA TYR A 125 -44.68 -11.57 20.53
C TYR A 125 -45.10 -12.22 21.85
N VAL A 126 -44.22 -13.03 22.43
CA VAL A 126 -44.46 -13.78 23.66
C VAL A 126 -43.34 -13.49 24.68
N PRO A 127 -43.53 -12.49 25.57
CA PRO A 127 -42.53 -12.09 26.53
C PRO A 127 -42.33 -13.11 27.67
N LEU A 128 -41.22 -12.97 28.40
CA LEU A 128 -41.03 -13.56 29.71
C LEU A 128 -41.58 -12.62 30.79
N ILE A 129 -42.26 -13.21 31.77
CA ILE A 129 -42.87 -12.47 32.87
C ILE A 129 -41.78 -12.03 33.85
N GLU A 130 -41.75 -10.73 34.16
CA GLU A 130 -40.85 -10.20 35.18
C GLU A 130 -41.23 -10.70 36.57
N ASN A 131 -40.22 -11.08 37.35
CA ASN A 131 -40.36 -11.69 38.69
C ASN A 131 -41.05 -13.06 38.74
N TYR A 132 -41.09 -13.80 37.62
CA TYR A 132 -41.56 -15.20 37.62
C TYR A 132 -40.68 -16.09 38.51
N THR A 133 -41.25 -16.65 39.58
CA THR A 133 -40.53 -17.49 40.55
C THR A 133 -40.33 -18.91 40.00
N THR A 134 -39.23 -19.11 39.28
CA THR A 134 -38.83 -20.38 38.68
C THR A 134 -37.37 -20.71 39.01
N GLU A 135 -37.08 -22.01 39.16
CA GLU A 135 -35.70 -22.50 39.24
C GLU A 135 -35.08 -22.78 37.87
N ASN A 136 -35.89 -22.87 36.81
CA ASN A 136 -35.40 -23.17 35.46
C ASN A 136 -34.78 -21.92 34.80
N PRO A 137 -33.46 -21.92 34.49
CA PRO A 137 -32.77 -20.78 33.89
C PRO A 137 -33.36 -20.25 32.58
N SER A 138 -34.02 -21.09 31.77
CA SER A 138 -34.57 -20.70 30.47
C SER A 138 -35.73 -19.70 30.55
N PHE A 139 -36.37 -19.58 31.72
CA PHE A 139 -37.49 -18.66 31.96
C PHE A 139 -37.09 -17.43 32.80
N ILE A 140 -35.81 -17.29 33.16
CA ILE A 140 -35.31 -16.13 33.91
C ILE A 140 -34.97 -15.01 32.93
N LYS A 141 -35.87 -14.01 32.83
CA LYS A 141 -35.73 -12.86 31.92
C LYS A 141 -34.35 -12.22 32.05
N GLN A 142 -33.74 -11.89 30.90
CA GLN A 142 -32.43 -11.26 30.84
C GLN A 142 -32.37 -9.97 31.68
N ARG A 143 -31.17 -9.60 32.12
CA ARG A 143 -30.87 -8.36 32.90
C ARG A 143 -31.49 -8.29 34.30
N THR A 144 -32.30 -9.27 34.72
CA THR A 144 -32.71 -9.42 36.13
C THR A 144 -31.52 -9.72 37.04
N GLU A 145 -31.62 -9.44 38.34
CA GLU A 145 -30.56 -9.77 39.31
C GLU A 145 -30.20 -11.27 39.27
N LYS A 146 -31.22 -12.13 39.15
CA LYS A 146 -31.04 -13.59 39.05
C LYS A 146 -30.26 -14.02 37.80
N TRP A 147 -30.48 -13.36 36.66
CA TRP A 147 -29.69 -13.58 35.45
C TRP A 147 -28.22 -13.21 35.65
N PHE A 148 -27.93 -12.11 36.34
CA PHE A 148 -26.55 -11.75 36.70
C PHE A 148 -25.91 -12.74 37.69
N GLU A 149 -26.65 -13.28 38.66
CA GLU A 149 -26.15 -14.34 39.56
C GLU A 149 -25.74 -15.59 38.79
N LEU A 150 -26.57 -16.08 37.86
CA LEU A 150 -26.29 -17.28 37.08
C LEU A 150 -25.04 -17.10 36.21
N ARG A 151 -24.93 -15.96 35.53
CA ARG A 151 -23.76 -15.65 34.70
C ARG A 151 -22.45 -15.54 35.50
N LYS A 152 -22.50 -15.07 36.76
CA LYS A 152 -21.33 -15.02 37.67
C LYS A 152 -20.81 -16.40 38.08
N LYS A 153 -21.63 -17.47 38.00
CA LYS A 153 -21.22 -18.84 38.34
C LYS A 153 -20.40 -19.51 37.22
N ALA A 154 -20.49 -19.02 35.99
CA ALA A 154 -19.84 -19.59 34.83
C ALA A 154 -18.43 -19.00 34.60
N LYS A 155 -17.51 -19.83 34.11
CA LYS A 155 -16.17 -19.39 33.68
C LYS A 155 -16.21 -18.68 32.33
N VAL A 156 -17.17 -19.03 31.48
CA VAL A 156 -17.33 -18.47 30.13
C VAL A 156 -18.80 -18.17 29.86
N THR A 157 -19.09 -17.29 28.92
CA THR A 157 -20.45 -17.04 28.42
C THR A 157 -20.46 -17.11 26.90
N GLY A 158 -21.63 -17.29 26.29
CA GLY A 158 -21.78 -17.32 24.83
C GLY A 158 -21.07 -16.14 24.14
N SER A 159 -21.27 -14.93 24.66
CA SER A 159 -20.64 -13.70 24.14
C SER A 159 -19.16 -13.50 24.50
N THR A 160 -18.59 -14.30 25.42
CA THR A 160 -17.16 -14.23 25.78
C THR A 160 -16.29 -15.35 25.22
N ILE A 161 -16.87 -16.41 24.61
CA ILE A 161 -16.12 -17.56 24.06
C ILE A 161 -15.01 -17.15 23.07
N TYR A 162 -15.29 -16.19 22.17
CA TYR A 162 -14.33 -15.68 21.19
C TYR A 162 -13.12 -14.97 21.85
N LYS A 163 -13.35 -14.30 23.00
CA LYS A 163 -12.31 -13.67 23.82
C LYS A 163 -11.52 -14.71 24.62
N ALA A 164 -12.19 -15.73 25.15
CA ALA A 164 -11.58 -16.85 25.89
C ALA A 164 -10.65 -17.70 25.00
N LEU A 165 -10.99 -17.87 23.72
CA LEU A 165 -10.11 -18.48 22.70
C LEU A 165 -8.96 -17.56 22.26
N GLY A 166 -8.95 -16.29 22.66
CA GLY A 166 -7.91 -15.33 22.27
C GLY A 166 -7.94 -14.89 20.81
N MET A 167 -9.05 -15.15 20.10
CA MET A 167 -9.24 -14.81 18.69
C MET A 167 -9.28 -13.30 18.45
N ASP A 168 -9.60 -12.51 19.48
CA ASP A 168 -9.37 -11.07 19.50
C ASP A 168 -7.86 -10.76 19.47
N THR A 169 -7.17 -11.02 20.59
CA THR A 169 -5.71 -10.99 20.73
C THR A 169 -5.30 -11.88 21.91
N LEU A 170 -4.08 -12.43 21.87
CA LEU A 170 -3.45 -13.11 23.01
C LEU A 170 -3.39 -12.24 24.27
N LYS A 171 -3.30 -10.90 24.14
CA LYS A 171 -3.33 -9.97 25.28
C LYS A 171 -4.69 -10.01 25.98
N LYS A 172 -5.79 -9.87 25.24
CA LYS A 172 -7.15 -9.96 25.82
C LYS A 172 -7.45 -11.34 26.37
N GLN A 173 -6.89 -12.41 25.79
CA GLN A 173 -7.00 -13.77 26.35
C GLN A 173 -6.33 -13.88 27.73
N LYS A 174 -5.12 -13.31 27.87
CA LYS A 174 -4.38 -13.26 29.15
C LYS A 174 -5.15 -12.45 30.19
N GLU A 175 -5.71 -11.31 29.81
CA GLU A 175 -6.56 -10.47 30.68
C GLU A 175 -7.85 -11.23 31.11
N TYR A 176 -8.49 -11.96 30.20
CA TYR A 176 -9.64 -12.81 30.51
C TYR A 176 -9.28 -13.99 31.44
N PHE A 177 -8.10 -14.60 31.23
CA PHE A 177 -7.56 -15.66 32.09
C PHE A 177 -7.28 -15.15 33.52
N ASP A 178 -6.65 -13.99 33.65
CA ASP A 178 -6.41 -13.37 34.97
C ASP A 178 -7.74 -13.07 35.69
N HIS A 179 -8.77 -12.68 34.95
CA HIS A 179 -10.09 -12.46 35.53
C HIS A 179 -10.75 -13.74 36.04
N VAL A 180 -10.87 -14.75 35.18
CA VAL A 180 -11.64 -15.97 35.45
C VAL A 180 -10.91 -16.96 36.38
N ILE A 181 -9.58 -17.05 36.29
CA ILE A 181 -8.79 -18.02 37.05
C ILE A 181 -8.09 -17.36 38.26
N CYS A 182 -7.55 -16.15 38.09
CA CYS A 182 -6.79 -15.47 39.16
C CYS A 182 -7.64 -14.49 39.98
N GLY A 183 -8.94 -14.32 39.67
CA GLY A 183 -9.85 -13.40 40.37
C GLY A 183 -9.52 -11.92 40.18
N VAL A 184 -8.69 -11.55 39.19
CA VAL A 184 -8.30 -10.16 38.96
C VAL A 184 -9.51 -9.37 38.42
N PRO A 185 -9.82 -8.18 38.95
CA PRO A 185 -10.90 -7.36 38.41
C PRO A 185 -10.68 -7.07 36.92
N GLU A 186 -11.72 -7.28 36.10
CA GLU A 186 -11.64 -6.93 34.68
C GLU A 186 -11.42 -5.42 34.52
N LYS A 187 -10.54 -5.04 33.58
CA LYS A 187 -10.23 -3.64 33.34
C LYS A 187 -11.48 -2.90 32.87
N SER A 188 -11.82 -1.79 33.53
CA SER A 188 -13.00 -1.00 33.21
C SER A 188 -13.09 -0.63 31.73
N ALA A 189 -14.29 -0.79 31.18
CA ALA A 189 -14.61 -0.40 29.81
C ALA A 189 -14.43 1.11 29.62
N SER A 190 -14.01 1.54 28.43
CA SER A 190 -13.89 2.97 28.12
C SER A 190 -15.26 3.66 28.12
N ALA A 191 -15.28 4.98 28.30
CA ALA A 191 -16.52 5.76 28.24
C ALA A 191 -17.31 5.51 26.92
N THR A 192 -16.62 5.37 25.79
CA THR A 192 -17.22 5.01 24.51
C THR A 192 -17.81 3.59 24.52
N GLN A 193 -17.12 2.62 25.13
CA GLN A 193 -17.64 1.25 25.24
C GLN A 193 -18.89 1.20 26.13
N LEU A 194 -18.89 1.91 27.27
CA LEU A 194 -20.05 2.02 28.15
C LEU A 194 -21.23 2.70 27.44
N SER A 195 -20.98 3.78 26.68
CA SER A 195 -21.99 4.44 25.85
C SER A 195 -22.58 3.50 24.80
N ASN A 196 -21.74 2.75 24.08
CA ASN A 196 -22.19 1.80 23.07
C ASN A 196 -22.98 0.64 23.68
N MET A 197 -22.57 0.14 24.84
CA MET A 197 -23.29 -0.91 25.57
C MET A 197 -24.65 -0.41 26.03
N LYS A 198 -24.70 0.76 26.68
CA LYS A 198 -25.96 1.40 27.11
C LYS A 198 -26.92 1.62 25.93
N TYR A 199 -26.42 2.17 24.82
CA TYR A 199 -27.22 2.34 23.60
C TYR A 199 -27.77 1.01 23.07
N GLY A 200 -26.95 -0.04 23.04
CA GLY A 200 -27.39 -1.38 22.67
C GLY A 200 -28.50 -1.90 23.60
N THR A 201 -28.29 -1.77 24.91
CA THR A 201 -29.25 -2.16 25.95
C THR A 201 -30.61 -1.48 25.77
N GLU A 202 -30.62 -0.17 25.55
CA GLU A 202 -31.83 0.66 25.41
C GLU A 202 -32.59 0.43 24.09
N ASN A 203 -31.91 -0.03 23.03
CA ASN A 203 -32.50 -0.18 21.69
C ASN A 203 -32.78 -1.64 21.28
N GLU A 204 -32.45 -2.62 22.12
CA GLU A 204 -32.75 -4.04 21.87
C GLU A 204 -34.25 -4.28 21.62
N VAL A 205 -35.10 -3.62 22.40
CA VAL A 205 -36.57 -3.64 22.26
C VAL A 205 -37.05 -3.13 20.89
N ASN A 206 -36.34 -2.17 20.28
CA ASN A 206 -36.64 -1.69 18.92
C ASN A 206 -36.21 -2.69 17.86
N GLY A 207 -35.12 -3.43 18.12
CA GLY A 207 -34.72 -4.60 17.34
C GLY A 207 -35.79 -5.70 17.36
N ILE A 208 -36.35 -6.02 18.53
CA ILE A 208 -37.47 -6.96 18.70
C ILE A 208 -38.71 -6.45 17.95
N ALA A 209 -39.11 -5.19 18.14
CA ALA A 209 -40.24 -4.57 17.43
C ALA A 209 -40.09 -4.66 15.90
N THR A 210 -38.88 -4.46 15.37
CA THR A 210 -38.58 -4.62 13.93
C THR A 210 -38.64 -6.09 13.50
N LEU A 211 -38.13 -7.01 14.31
CA LEU A 211 -38.18 -8.44 14.02
C LEU A 211 -39.61 -8.95 13.90
N VAL A 212 -40.47 -8.69 14.90
CA VAL A 212 -41.83 -9.24 14.94
C VAL A 212 -42.77 -8.61 13.91
N SER A 213 -42.59 -7.32 13.60
CA SER A 213 -43.50 -6.55 12.71
C SER A 213 -43.03 -6.41 11.26
N ARG A 214 -41.74 -6.62 10.96
CA ARG A 214 -41.16 -6.43 9.61
C ARG A 214 -40.49 -7.68 9.05
N ILE A 215 -39.64 -8.34 9.83
CA ILE A 215 -38.80 -9.45 9.36
C ILE A 215 -39.57 -10.77 9.38
N MET A 216 -40.21 -11.10 10.52
CA MET A 216 -40.98 -12.33 10.67
C MET A 216 -42.15 -12.45 9.68
N PRO A 217 -42.99 -11.43 9.43
CA PRO A 217 -44.08 -11.53 8.45
C PRO A 217 -43.63 -11.86 7.02
N VAL A 218 -42.36 -11.61 6.70
CA VAL A 218 -41.76 -11.71 5.36
C VAL A 218 -40.89 -12.98 5.18
N ALA A 219 -40.49 -13.62 6.28
CA ALA A 219 -39.56 -14.77 6.27
C ALA A 219 -39.98 -15.94 7.18
N TYR A 220 -40.78 -15.68 8.21
CA TYR A 220 -41.26 -16.61 9.23
C TYR A 220 -42.73 -16.34 9.62
N PRO A 221 -43.66 -16.20 8.64
CA PRO A 221 -45.02 -15.69 8.89
C PRO A 221 -45.86 -16.55 9.84
N GLN A 222 -45.48 -17.81 10.04
CA GLN A 222 -46.19 -18.80 10.86
C GLN A 222 -45.52 -19.06 12.22
N LEU A 223 -44.53 -18.24 12.63
CA LEU A 223 -43.81 -18.39 13.89
C LEU A 223 -44.10 -17.22 14.84
N GLN A 224 -44.01 -17.50 16.14
CA GLN A 224 -44.05 -16.53 17.23
C GLN A 224 -42.64 -16.33 17.81
N TYR A 225 -42.35 -15.12 18.27
CA TYR A 225 -41.13 -14.78 18.99
C TYR A 225 -41.31 -15.06 20.48
N PHE A 226 -40.45 -15.90 21.05
CA PHE A 226 -40.33 -16.11 22.48
C PHE A 226 -39.11 -15.36 23.00
N GLU A 227 -39.29 -14.53 24.05
CA GLU A 227 -38.14 -14.12 24.87
C GLU A 227 -37.53 -15.36 25.55
N GLU A 228 -36.20 -15.45 25.54
CA GLU A 228 -35.43 -16.54 26.16
C GLU A 228 -34.64 -16.03 27.38
N GLY A 229 -34.47 -16.89 28.38
CA GLY A 229 -33.71 -16.58 29.59
C GLY A 229 -32.22 -16.86 29.44
N CYS A 230 -31.73 -17.88 30.14
CA CYS A 230 -30.36 -18.35 29.99
C CYS A 230 -30.24 -19.87 30.12
N PHE A 231 -29.18 -20.43 29.58
CA PHE A 231 -28.94 -21.88 29.52
C PHE A 231 -27.55 -22.20 30.07
N GLU A 232 -27.45 -23.25 30.88
CA GLU A 232 -26.19 -23.71 31.49
C GLU A 232 -25.61 -24.90 30.71
N ILE A 233 -24.46 -24.69 30.05
CA ILE A 233 -23.60 -25.79 29.60
C ILE A 233 -22.73 -26.21 30.80
N LYS A 234 -22.93 -27.43 31.28
CA LYS A 234 -22.24 -27.97 32.46
C LYS A 234 -20.96 -28.72 32.11
N ASP A 235 -20.08 -28.79 33.10
CA ASP A 235 -18.87 -29.61 33.10
C ASP A 235 -18.74 -30.23 34.50
N GLU A 236 -18.65 -31.56 34.59
CA GLU A 236 -18.72 -32.30 35.87
C GLU A 236 -19.89 -31.86 36.79
N ASN A 237 -21.08 -31.67 36.20
CA ASN A 237 -22.30 -31.15 36.84
C ASN A 237 -22.22 -29.70 37.38
N LYS A 238 -21.12 -28.98 37.20
CA LYS A 238 -20.97 -27.56 37.56
C LYS A 238 -21.25 -26.66 36.33
N PRO A 239 -21.84 -25.47 36.49
CA PRO A 239 -22.00 -24.53 35.37
C PRO A 239 -20.64 -24.08 34.84
N PHE A 240 -20.35 -24.38 33.57
CA PHE A 240 -19.09 -23.97 32.93
C PHE A 240 -19.29 -22.75 32.04
N MET A 241 -20.30 -22.82 31.17
CA MET A 241 -20.67 -21.74 30.26
C MET A 241 -22.16 -21.40 30.39
N VAL A 242 -22.48 -20.11 30.47
CA VAL A 242 -23.86 -19.62 30.41
C VAL A 242 -24.11 -18.90 29.09
N VAL A 243 -25.14 -19.33 28.37
CA VAL A 243 -25.60 -18.75 27.12
C VAL A 243 -26.91 -18.00 27.38
N SER A 244 -27.15 -16.88 26.70
CA SER A 244 -28.36 -16.06 26.87
C SER A 244 -28.76 -15.54 25.49
N PRO A 245 -29.54 -16.33 24.72
CA PRO A 245 -30.09 -15.90 23.44
C PRO A 245 -31.06 -14.73 23.66
N ASP A 246 -31.11 -13.77 22.74
CA ASP A 246 -32.05 -12.65 22.86
C ASP A 246 -33.51 -13.13 22.69
N GLY A 247 -33.72 -14.18 21.90
CA GLY A 247 -34.98 -14.92 21.81
C GLY A 247 -34.92 -16.17 20.94
N SER A 248 -36.07 -16.77 20.69
CA SER A 248 -36.26 -17.84 19.69
C SER A 248 -37.56 -17.64 18.90
N LEU A 249 -37.64 -18.20 17.69
CA LEU A 249 -38.86 -18.26 16.88
C LEU A 249 -39.38 -19.68 16.88
N GLY A 250 -40.69 -19.87 17.07
CA GLY A 250 -41.29 -21.21 17.08
C GLY A 250 -42.81 -21.19 17.14
N LYS A 251 -43.38 -22.29 17.64
CA LYS A 251 -44.83 -22.49 17.80
C LYS A 251 -45.16 -22.97 19.22
N ILE A 252 -46.38 -22.67 19.66
CA ILE A 252 -46.97 -23.28 20.86
C ILE A 252 -47.72 -24.54 20.41
N SER A 253 -47.49 -25.68 21.06
CA SER A 253 -48.21 -26.93 20.76
C SER A 253 -49.56 -26.98 21.48
N ASP A 254 -50.66 -27.19 20.75
CA ASP A 254 -52.03 -27.18 21.30
C ASP A 254 -52.28 -28.23 22.40
N GLU A 255 -51.64 -29.40 22.32
CA GLU A 255 -51.91 -30.51 23.24
C GLU A 255 -51.31 -30.35 24.66
N ASN A 256 -50.30 -29.49 24.83
CA ASN A 256 -49.56 -29.38 26.11
C ASN A 256 -49.07 -27.95 26.47
N GLN A 257 -49.34 -26.93 25.64
CA GLN A 257 -48.75 -25.58 25.75
C GLN A 257 -47.20 -25.53 25.74
N ASN A 258 -46.54 -26.63 25.38
CA ASN A 258 -45.08 -26.66 25.24
C ASN A 258 -44.65 -25.76 24.07
N ARG A 259 -43.63 -24.93 24.31
CA ARG A 259 -42.98 -24.11 23.27
C ARG A 259 -42.03 -24.99 22.47
N HIS A 260 -42.16 -24.98 21.14
CA HIS A 260 -41.25 -25.64 20.22
C HIS A 260 -40.53 -24.61 19.37
N SER A 261 -39.29 -24.30 19.72
CA SER A 261 -38.42 -23.37 18.99
C SER A 261 -37.86 -24.02 17.73
N GLU A 262 -37.94 -23.32 16.60
CA GLU A 262 -37.42 -23.75 15.30
C GLU A 262 -36.17 -22.95 14.88
N VAL A 263 -36.01 -21.73 15.39
CA VAL A 263 -34.94 -20.78 15.02
C VAL A 263 -34.48 -20.00 16.25
N ALA A 264 -33.19 -19.79 16.46
CA ALA A 264 -32.68 -18.91 17.51
C ALA A 264 -32.58 -17.46 17.02
N VAL A 265 -32.52 -16.48 17.92
CA VAL A 265 -32.41 -15.05 17.58
C VAL A 265 -31.30 -14.36 18.38
N GLU A 266 -30.50 -13.57 17.67
CA GLU A 266 -29.45 -12.69 18.21
C GLU A 266 -29.65 -11.29 17.63
N ILE A 267 -29.80 -10.27 18.48
CA ILE A 267 -30.13 -8.89 18.10
C ILE A 267 -29.00 -7.96 18.53
N LYS A 268 -28.48 -7.12 17.63
CA LYS A 268 -27.44 -6.15 17.97
C LYS A 268 -27.75 -4.77 17.43
N CYS A 269 -27.72 -3.77 18.30
CA CYS A 269 -28.07 -2.38 17.98
C CYS A 269 -26.82 -1.48 17.98
N PRO A 270 -26.00 -1.48 16.90
CA PRO A 270 -24.82 -0.61 16.79
C PRO A 270 -25.19 0.88 16.64
N MET A 271 -24.43 1.77 17.29
CA MET A 271 -24.65 3.23 17.20
C MET A 271 -24.40 3.85 15.81
N SER A 272 -23.54 3.26 14.98
CA SER A 272 -23.02 3.94 13.78
C SER A 272 -23.71 3.53 12.48
N ALA A 273 -23.91 2.24 12.26
CA ALA A 273 -24.48 1.65 11.05
C ALA A 273 -24.79 0.18 11.29
N VAL A 274 -25.77 -0.35 10.57
CA VAL A 274 -26.06 -1.80 10.51
C VAL A 274 -24.83 -2.60 10.04
N HIS A 275 -24.70 -3.83 10.54
CA HIS A 275 -23.68 -4.76 10.07
C HIS A 275 -24.03 -5.27 8.66
N LYS A 276 -23.07 -5.21 7.73
CA LYS A 276 -23.24 -5.66 6.32
C LYS A 276 -22.89 -7.13 6.09
N GLU A 277 -22.16 -7.69 7.03
CA GLU A 277 -21.77 -9.08 7.17
C GLU A 277 -21.76 -9.40 8.66
N ILE A 278 -21.86 -10.68 9.03
CA ILE A 278 -21.84 -11.07 10.43
C ILE A 278 -20.43 -10.87 11.00
N PRO A 279 -20.24 -10.01 12.03
CA PRO A 279 -18.93 -9.83 12.63
C PRO A 279 -18.40 -11.14 13.20
N VAL A 280 -17.20 -11.55 12.77
CA VAL A 280 -16.50 -12.78 13.17
C VAL A 280 -16.53 -13.06 14.68
N ARG A 281 -16.54 -12.01 15.51
CA ARG A 281 -16.61 -12.12 16.98
C ARG A 281 -17.94 -12.68 17.53
N TYR A 282 -19.05 -12.53 16.81
CA TYR A 282 -20.38 -12.99 17.25
C TYR A 282 -20.72 -14.40 16.75
N TYR A 283 -20.06 -14.89 15.69
CA TYR A 283 -20.42 -16.18 15.08
C TYR A 283 -20.40 -17.36 16.08
N LEU A 284 -19.39 -17.45 16.94
CA LEU A 284 -19.34 -18.49 17.98
C LEU A 284 -20.40 -18.31 19.09
N GLN A 285 -20.85 -17.08 19.35
CA GLN A 285 -21.97 -16.83 20.26
C GLN A 285 -23.26 -17.38 19.64
N CYS A 286 -23.53 -17.07 18.37
CA CYS A 286 -24.68 -17.60 17.64
C CYS A 286 -24.67 -19.14 17.56
N LEU A 287 -23.49 -19.76 17.39
CA LEU A 287 -23.37 -21.22 17.48
C LEU A 287 -23.71 -21.76 18.87
N ALA A 288 -23.33 -21.06 19.94
CA ALA A 288 -23.66 -21.45 21.31
C ALA A 288 -25.17 -21.40 21.57
N GLU A 289 -25.84 -20.36 21.07
CA GLU A 289 -27.29 -20.15 21.19
C GLU A 289 -28.08 -21.24 20.46
N MET A 290 -27.66 -21.60 19.23
CA MET A 290 -28.24 -22.74 18.51
C MET A 290 -28.00 -24.09 19.18
N GLU A 291 -26.88 -24.29 19.89
CA GLU A 291 -26.61 -25.54 20.60
C GLU A 291 -27.45 -25.69 21.87
N VAL A 292 -27.77 -24.60 22.59
CA VAL A 292 -28.56 -24.67 23.83
C VAL A 292 -30.08 -24.66 23.64
N ILE A 293 -30.58 -24.00 22.57
CA ILE A 293 -31.99 -24.09 22.16
C ILE A 293 -32.24 -25.39 21.34
N ASP A 294 -31.16 -26.03 20.86
CA ASP A 294 -31.15 -27.21 19.98
C ASP A 294 -31.85 -27.05 18.62
N VAL A 295 -31.69 -25.88 18.00
CA VAL A 295 -32.20 -25.55 16.66
C VAL A 295 -31.14 -25.75 15.57
N SER A 296 -31.56 -25.82 14.30
CA SER A 296 -30.63 -25.94 13.16
C SER A 296 -30.11 -24.61 12.63
N LYS A 297 -30.79 -23.48 12.96
CA LYS A 297 -30.48 -22.16 12.42
C LYS A 297 -30.78 -21.01 13.39
N LEU A 298 -30.18 -19.85 13.12
CA LEU A 298 -30.32 -18.61 13.88
C LEU A 298 -30.52 -17.42 12.93
N VAL A 299 -31.32 -16.44 13.35
CA VAL A 299 -31.45 -15.13 12.70
C VAL A 299 -30.66 -14.08 13.48
N PHE A 300 -29.64 -13.53 12.85
CA PHE A 300 -28.86 -12.40 13.37
C PHE A 300 -29.46 -11.09 12.84
N VAL A 301 -30.02 -10.26 13.73
CA VAL A 301 -30.60 -8.96 13.41
C VAL A 301 -29.62 -7.86 13.83
N SER A 302 -29.25 -6.97 12.91
CA SER A 302 -28.54 -5.74 13.24
C SER A 302 -29.44 -4.53 12.99
N TRP A 303 -29.80 -3.82 14.05
CA TRP A 303 -30.75 -2.69 14.03
C TRP A 303 -30.06 -1.33 14.18
N THR A 304 -30.52 -0.33 13.42
CA THR A 304 -30.32 1.11 13.71
C THR A 304 -31.67 1.83 13.58
N PRO A 305 -31.82 3.10 14.03
CA PRO A 305 -33.11 3.80 14.01
C PRO A 305 -33.75 3.96 12.61
N THR A 306 -32.97 3.85 11.54
CA THR A 306 -33.46 3.98 10.15
C THR A 306 -33.79 2.62 9.51
N THR A 307 -32.93 1.63 9.74
CA THR A 307 -32.88 0.40 8.94
C THR A 307 -32.33 -0.74 9.77
N SER A 308 -32.77 -1.96 9.48
CA SER A 308 -32.27 -3.18 10.08
C SER A 308 -31.79 -4.14 9.00
N THR A 309 -30.86 -5.02 9.33
CA THR A 309 -30.38 -6.08 8.43
C THR A 309 -30.55 -7.42 9.12
N ALA A 310 -30.93 -8.45 8.36
CA ALA A 310 -31.08 -9.80 8.89
C ALA A 310 -30.22 -10.80 8.11
N PHE A 311 -29.63 -11.75 8.83
CA PHE A 311 -28.82 -12.83 8.28
C PHE A 311 -29.25 -14.16 8.91
N GLU A 312 -29.43 -15.19 8.10
CA GLU A 312 -29.65 -16.56 8.56
C GLU A 312 -28.30 -17.30 8.67
N ILE A 313 -28.04 -17.90 9.82
CA ILE A 313 -26.86 -18.70 10.14
C ILE A 313 -27.27 -20.16 10.29
N GLN A 314 -26.51 -21.07 9.69
CA GLN A 314 -26.67 -22.51 9.84
C GLN A 314 -25.78 -23.04 10.98
N ARG A 315 -26.28 -24.01 11.77
CA ARG A 315 -25.56 -24.59 12.93
C ARG A 315 -24.35 -25.41 12.50
N ASN A 316 -23.17 -25.02 12.96
CA ASN A 316 -21.93 -25.76 12.78
C ASN A 316 -21.49 -26.47 14.08
N LYS A 317 -22.16 -27.59 14.39
CA LYS A 317 -21.93 -28.38 15.62
C LYS A 317 -20.47 -28.86 15.79
N PRO A 318 -19.75 -29.33 14.74
CA PRO A 318 -18.32 -29.67 14.87
C PRO A 318 -17.44 -28.48 15.26
N LEU A 319 -17.67 -27.30 14.67
CA LEU A 319 -16.92 -26.08 14.98
C LEU A 319 -17.22 -25.57 16.39
N PHE A 320 -18.48 -25.59 16.81
CA PHE A 320 -18.84 -25.23 18.19
C PHE A 320 -18.23 -26.19 19.20
N LYS A 321 -18.34 -27.51 18.97
CA LYS A 321 -17.74 -28.52 19.84
C LYS A 321 -16.21 -28.33 19.95
N LYS A 322 -15.49 -28.20 18.84
CA LYS A 322 -14.03 -27.93 18.86
C LYS A 322 -13.70 -26.64 19.61
N SER A 323 -14.54 -25.60 19.49
CA SER A 323 -14.39 -24.34 20.23
C SER A 323 -14.57 -24.55 21.74
N LEU A 324 -15.63 -25.27 22.14
CA LEU A 324 -15.95 -25.57 23.54
C LEU A 324 -14.88 -26.45 24.20
N ASP A 325 -14.42 -27.50 23.52
CA ASP A 325 -13.41 -28.43 24.01
C ASP A 325 -12.09 -27.68 24.33
N ILE A 326 -11.58 -26.86 23.39
CA ILE A 326 -10.38 -26.03 23.63
C ILE A 326 -10.57 -25.05 24.80
N VAL A 327 -11.77 -24.49 24.96
CA VAL A 327 -12.06 -23.57 26.07
C VAL A 327 -12.14 -24.33 27.40
N LYS A 328 -12.66 -25.55 27.43
CA LYS A 328 -12.58 -26.42 28.61
C LYS A 328 -11.13 -26.75 28.96
N ASP A 329 -10.29 -27.12 28.00
CA ASP A 329 -8.87 -27.40 28.24
C ASP A 329 -8.12 -26.22 28.89
N ILE A 330 -8.42 -24.99 28.47
CA ILE A 330 -7.75 -23.77 28.98
C ILE A 330 -8.26 -23.36 30.38
N TYR A 331 -9.55 -23.59 30.69
CA TYR A 331 -10.22 -23.00 31.87
C TYR A 331 -10.73 -24.01 32.91
N CYS A 332 -10.84 -25.30 32.61
CA CYS A 332 -11.27 -26.35 33.56
C CYS A 332 -10.13 -27.12 34.22
N CYS A 333 -8.96 -27.25 33.59
CA CYS A 333 -7.86 -28.03 34.15
C CYS A 333 -7.41 -27.51 35.52
N GLU A 334 -7.22 -28.38 36.51
CA GLU A 334 -6.66 -28.00 37.83
C GLU A 334 -5.28 -27.33 37.71
N ASN A 335 -4.54 -27.67 36.65
CA ASN A 335 -3.26 -27.08 36.29
C ASN A 335 -3.37 -26.03 35.15
N SER A 336 -4.50 -25.32 35.03
CA SER A 336 -4.75 -24.30 34.01
C SER A 336 -3.57 -23.33 33.87
N ARG A 337 -2.89 -23.34 32.72
CA ARG A 337 -1.72 -22.48 32.45
C ARG A 337 -2.14 -21.28 31.61
N LYS A 338 -1.77 -20.08 32.06
CA LYS A 338 -2.00 -18.83 31.33
C LYS A 338 -1.45 -18.92 29.90
N PRO A 339 -2.27 -18.74 28.85
CA PRO A 339 -1.84 -18.90 27.47
C PRO A 339 -0.64 -18.04 27.10
N SER A 340 0.44 -18.64 26.59
CA SER A 340 1.68 -17.94 26.23
C SER A 340 1.78 -17.60 24.74
N LYS A 341 1.10 -18.36 23.88
CA LYS A 341 0.95 -18.22 22.42
C LYS A 341 -0.42 -18.74 22.00
N LEU A 342 -0.95 -18.27 20.86
CA LEU A 342 -2.10 -18.92 20.22
C LEU A 342 -1.64 -20.23 19.57
N SER A 343 -2.48 -21.28 19.61
CA SER A 343 -2.22 -22.53 18.89
C SER A 343 -2.50 -22.36 17.39
N ARG A 344 -1.95 -23.26 16.57
CA ARG A 344 -2.25 -23.30 15.13
C ARG A 344 -3.74 -23.55 14.89
N ASP A 345 -4.33 -24.47 15.65
CA ASP A 345 -5.77 -24.74 15.66
C ASP A 345 -6.65 -23.49 15.86
N ILE A 346 -6.28 -22.58 16.76
CA ILE A 346 -7.06 -21.35 17.00
C ILE A 346 -6.93 -20.37 15.81
N LEU A 347 -5.77 -20.33 15.14
CA LEU A 347 -5.58 -19.51 13.94
C LEU A 347 -6.36 -20.05 12.75
N ASP A 348 -6.30 -21.37 12.53
CA ASP A 348 -7.02 -22.06 11.46
C ASP A 348 -8.54 -21.99 11.71
N MET A 349 -8.99 -22.17 12.96
CA MET A 349 -10.39 -21.99 13.37
C MET A 349 -10.86 -20.55 13.18
N LYS A 350 -10.03 -19.54 13.47
CA LYS A 350 -10.38 -18.13 13.21
C LYS A 350 -10.55 -17.85 11.71
N LYS A 351 -9.75 -18.48 10.85
CA LYS A 351 -9.96 -18.43 9.39
C LYS A 351 -11.26 -19.12 9.00
N GLN A 352 -11.51 -20.32 9.51
CA GLN A 352 -12.75 -21.07 9.27
C GLN A 352 -13.99 -20.25 9.67
N ILE A 353 -14.02 -19.64 10.87
CA ILE A 353 -15.13 -18.78 11.31
C ILE A 353 -15.32 -17.59 10.35
N ALA A 354 -14.23 -16.95 9.90
CA ALA A 354 -14.33 -15.84 8.95
C ALA A 354 -14.86 -16.27 7.57
N ASP A 355 -14.57 -17.49 7.14
CA ASP A 355 -15.10 -18.06 5.90
C ASP A 355 -16.58 -18.50 6.07
N GLU A 356 -16.96 -19.07 7.22
CA GLU A 356 -18.37 -19.39 7.56
C GLU A 356 -19.24 -18.13 7.71
N CYS A 357 -18.72 -17.04 8.28
CA CYS A 357 -19.41 -15.73 8.33
C CYS A 357 -19.85 -15.24 6.94
N ARG A 358 -19.08 -15.53 5.88
CA ARG A 358 -19.42 -15.15 4.49
C ARG A 358 -20.48 -16.08 3.86
N LYS A 359 -20.71 -17.27 4.43
CA LYS A 359 -21.75 -18.21 3.99
C LYS A 359 -23.12 -17.91 4.59
N ALA A 360 -23.20 -17.02 5.59
CA ALA A 360 -24.48 -16.63 6.19
C ALA A 360 -25.39 -15.99 5.12
N LYS A 361 -26.63 -16.48 5.03
CA LYS A 361 -27.60 -16.00 4.03
C LYS A 361 -28.08 -14.63 4.44
N PHE A 362 -27.70 -13.59 3.69
CA PHE A 362 -28.26 -12.25 3.88
C PHE A 362 -29.73 -12.26 3.43
N MET A 363 -30.64 -11.90 4.33
CA MET A 363 -32.09 -11.96 4.07
C MET A 363 -32.63 -10.65 3.47
N GLY A 364 -31.90 -9.54 3.62
CA GLY A 364 -32.31 -8.21 3.19
C GLY A 364 -32.05 -7.12 4.23
N GLU A 365 -32.32 -5.88 3.82
CA GLU A 365 -32.38 -4.68 4.67
C GLU A 365 -33.83 -4.24 4.79
N PHE A 366 -34.33 -4.16 6.01
CA PHE A 366 -35.70 -3.82 6.36
C PHE A 366 -35.75 -2.40 6.92
N LEU A 367 -36.87 -1.69 6.80
CA LEU A 367 -37.08 -0.47 7.56
C LEU A 367 -37.20 -0.80 9.05
N SER A 368 -36.60 0.03 9.91
CA SER A 368 -36.70 -0.18 11.35
C SER A 368 -38.02 0.32 11.92
N ALA A 369 -38.47 -0.37 12.95
CA ALA A 369 -39.51 0.08 13.86
C ALA A 369 -38.92 0.37 15.25
N SER A 370 -39.61 1.21 16.01
CA SER A 370 -39.36 1.51 17.42
C SER A 370 -40.52 0.98 18.27
N ASN A 371 -40.23 0.50 19.47
CA ASN A 371 -41.27 0.19 20.46
C ASN A 371 -41.83 1.49 21.06
N VAL A 372 -43.14 1.53 21.26
CA VAL A 372 -43.83 2.59 22.02
C VAL A 372 -44.74 1.97 23.08
N ASP A 373 -44.62 2.49 24.30
CA ASP A 373 -45.47 2.12 25.42
C ASP A 373 -46.79 2.90 25.30
N ILE A 374 -47.86 2.22 24.88
CA ILE A 374 -49.18 2.84 24.78
C ILE A 374 -49.83 2.80 26.17
N PRO A 375 -50.25 3.95 26.74
CA PRO A 375 -50.90 3.98 28.05
C PRO A 375 -52.11 3.06 28.10
N SER A 376 -52.17 2.23 29.15
CA SER A 376 -53.11 1.12 29.34
C SER A 376 -54.60 1.50 29.50
N THR A 377 -54.94 2.78 29.31
CA THR A 377 -56.32 3.32 29.36
C THR A 377 -57.10 3.14 28.06
N THR A 378 -56.48 2.68 26.96
CA THR A 378 -57.17 2.39 25.69
C THR A 378 -57.14 0.91 25.34
N LYS A 379 -57.58 0.04 26.25
CA LYS A 379 -58.00 -1.33 25.91
C LYS A 379 -59.32 -1.30 25.12
N VAL A 380 -59.25 -0.86 23.86
CA VAL A 380 -60.31 -1.03 22.87
C VAL A 380 -59.76 -1.82 21.69
N CYS A 381 -59.76 -3.13 21.87
CA CYS A 381 -59.82 -4.12 20.79
C CYS A 381 -60.72 -5.24 21.33
N ASN A 382 -62.03 -5.12 21.08
CA ASN A 382 -62.94 -6.25 21.25
C ASN A 382 -62.54 -7.28 20.18
N VAL A 383 -61.97 -8.41 20.62
CA VAL A 383 -61.54 -9.51 19.73
C VAL A 383 -62.75 -10.33 19.22
N GLU A 384 -63.97 -10.02 19.68
CA GLU A 384 -65.17 -10.83 19.43
C GLU A 384 -66.04 -10.40 18.23
N ASP A 385 -65.72 -9.29 17.53
CA ASP A 385 -66.63 -8.71 16.50
C ASP A 385 -66.00 -8.46 15.11
N GLN A 386 -64.92 -9.17 14.78
CA GLN A 386 -64.45 -9.29 13.39
C GLN A 386 -64.67 -10.71 12.86
N GLN A 387 -65.89 -10.97 12.40
CA GLN A 387 -66.12 -12.00 11.40
C GLN A 387 -65.41 -11.59 10.10
N TYR A 388 -64.17 -12.07 9.93
CA TYR A 388 -63.41 -11.87 8.70
C TYR A 388 -64.10 -12.55 7.53
N THR A 389 -64.80 -11.77 6.70
CA THR A 389 -65.41 -12.25 5.46
C THR A 389 -64.32 -12.58 4.45
N THR A 390 -64.21 -13.86 4.08
CA THR A 390 -63.26 -14.38 3.09
C THR A 390 -63.69 -14.07 1.65
N GLU A 391 -63.84 -12.78 1.31
CA GLU A 391 -64.02 -12.32 -0.07
C GLU A 391 -62.71 -12.40 -0.87
N THR A 392 -62.30 -13.63 -1.18
CA THR A 392 -61.01 -13.98 -1.81
C THR A 392 -60.83 -13.54 -3.27
N ASN A 393 -61.86 -12.95 -3.90
CA ASN A 393 -61.81 -12.60 -5.33
C ASN A 393 -61.42 -11.14 -5.60
N GLY A 394 -61.68 -10.19 -4.69
CA GLY A 394 -61.34 -8.77 -4.88
C GLY A 394 -59.89 -8.43 -4.54
N THR A 395 -59.29 -9.15 -3.59
CA THR A 395 -57.93 -8.92 -3.08
C THR A 395 -56.83 -9.21 -4.11
N ASN A 396 -57.03 -10.21 -4.97
CA ASN A 396 -56.02 -10.63 -5.95
C ASN A 396 -55.71 -9.57 -7.03
N PHE A 397 -56.71 -8.82 -7.51
CA PHE A 397 -56.48 -7.76 -8.52
C PHE A 397 -55.66 -6.59 -7.95
N LYS A 398 -55.90 -6.22 -6.69
CA LYS A 398 -55.15 -5.14 -6.01
C LYS A 398 -53.68 -5.54 -5.79
N LEU A 399 -53.42 -6.80 -5.41
CA LEU A 399 -52.07 -7.33 -5.27
C LEU A 399 -51.29 -7.29 -6.59
N ILE A 400 -51.92 -7.65 -7.71
CA ILE A 400 -51.28 -7.67 -9.03
C ILE A 400 -50.92 -6.26 -9.52
N ALA A 401 -51.80 -5.26 -9.31
CA ALA A 401 -51.48 -3.87 -9.61
C ALA A 401 -50.25 -3.39 -8.81
N ASN A 402 -50.24 -3.65 -7.49
CA ASN A 402 -49.11 -3.30 -6.62
C ASN A 402 -47.79 -3.96 -7.08
N VAL A 403 -47.83 -5.19 -7.60
CA VAL A 403 -46.65 -5.91 -8.14
C VAL A 403 -46.12 -5.23 -9.41
N SER A 404 -47.00 -4.75 -10.30
CA SER A 404 -46.59 -4.04 -11.52
C SER A 404 -45.88 -2.70 -11.20
N ASP A 405 -46.44 -1.94 -10.27
CA ASP A 405 -45.84 -0.68 -9.81
C ASP A 405 -44.50 -0.92 -9.11
N LEU A 406 -44.41 -1.95 -8.26
CA LEU A 406 -43.16 -2.37 -7.62
C LEU A 406 -42.09 -2.74 -8.66
N LEU A 407 -42.42 -3.54 -9.69
CA LEU A 407 -41.46 -3.93 -10.73
C LEU A 407 -40.93 -2.72 -11.51
N THR A 408 -41.78 -1.73 -11.78
CA THR A 408 -41.36 -0.47 -12.40
C THR A 408 -40.40 0.31 -11.50
N ASN A 409 -40.73 0.47 -10.22
CA ASN A 409 -39.88 1.14 -9.24
C ASN A 409 -38.55 0.40 -8.99
N LEU A 410 -38.53 -0.93 -9.10
CA LEU A 410 -37.31 -1.76 -9.02
C LEU A 410 -36.37 -1.50 -10.20
N CYS A 411 -36.90 -1.44 -11.43
CA CYS A 411 -36.11 -1.10 -12.63
C CYS A 411 -35.44 0.27 -12.48
N ASP A 412 -36.22 1.28 -12.06
CA ASP A 412 -35.72 2.62 -11.77
C ASP A 412 -34.57 2.61 -10.76
N ILE A 413 -34.74 1.94 -9.61
CA ILE A 413 -33.73 1.87 -8.55
C ILE A 413 -32.48 1.14 -9.02
N VAL A 414 -32.60 0.07 -9.79
CA VAL A 414 -31.44 -0.63 -10.34
C VAL A 414 -30.65 0.29 -11.28
N ASN A 415 -31.35 1.06 -12.12
CA ASN A 415 -30.73 2.03 -13.03
C ASN A 415 -30.09 3.22 -12.27
N GLU A 416 -30.79 3.85 -11.34
CA GLU A 416 -30.25 4.94 -10.49
C GLU A 416 -29.04 4.46 -9.67
N SER A 417 -29.11 3.24 -9.12
CA SER A 417 -28.00 2.63 -8.40
C SER A 417 -26.78 2.44 -9.30
N TYR A 418 -26.98 1.93 -10.51
CA TYR A 418 -25.91 1.79 -11.50
C TYR A 418 -25.31 3.15 -11.86
N GLU A 419 -26.14 4.17 -12.08
CA GLU A 419 -25.72 5.53 -12.41
C GLU A 419 -24.91 6.24 -11.30
N LEU A 420 -25.21 5.94 -10.03
CA LEU A 420 -24.44 6.41 -8.87
C LEU A 420 -23.14 5.61 -8.64
N GLN A 421 -23.11 4.33 -9.01
CA GLN A 421 -21.97 3.45 -8.81
C GLN A 421 -20.98 3.43 -9.99
N ARG A 422 -21.43 3.76 -11.21
CA ARG A 422 -20.60 3.64 -12.43
C ARG A 422 -19.36 4.53 -12.36
N GLN A 423 -18.23 3.97 -12.78
CA GLN A 423 -16.99 4.71 -12.88
C GLN A 423 -17.00 5.55 -14.16
N LYS A 424 -17.22 6.87 -14.00
CA LYS A 424 -17.11 7.82 -15.11
C LYS A 424 -15.64 7.98 -15.51
N ALA A 425 -15.37 7.94 -16.81
CA ALA A 425 -14.06 8.33 -17.34
C ALA A 425 -13.78 9.81 -17.06
N SER A 426 -12.54 10.15 -16.77
CA SER A 426 -12.10 11.53 -16.52
C SER A 426 -11.41 12.16 -17.73
N GLU A 427 -10.88 11.32 -18.63
CA GLU A 427 -10.09 11.71 -19.79
C GLU A 427 -10.30 10.70 -20.92
N ALA A 428 -9.91 11.04 -22.15
CA ALA A 428 -9.71 10.08 -23.24
C ALA A 428 -8.21 10.03 -23.60
N ILE A 429 -7.66 8.83 -23.82
CA ILE A 429 -6.36 8.67 -24.47
C ILE A 429 -6.59 8.44 -25.96
N VAL A 430 -5.86 9.15 -26.81
CA VAL A 430 -5.88 8.99 -28.27
C VAL A 430 -4.44 8.81 -28.76
N PHE A 431 -4.22 7.80 -29.60
CA PHE A 431 -2.96 7.54 -30.29
C PHE A 431 -3.04 8.12 -31.70
N LEU A 432 -2.22 9.12 -31.98
CA LEU A 432 -2.14 9.78 -33.28
C LEU A 432 -0.87 9.32 -34.00
N CYS A 433 -1.01 8.68 -35.16
CA CYS A 433 0.11 8.50 -36.09
C CYS A 433 0.27 9.75 -36.95
N CYS A 434 1.50 10.14 -37.26
CA CYS A 434 1.80 11.28 -38.13
C CYS A 434 3.12 11.07 -38.87
N ASP A 435 3.28 11.75 -40.00
CA ASP A 435 4.51 11.65 -40.80
C ASP A 435 5.71 12.28 -40.07
N LEU A 436 6.86 11.65 -40.27
CA LEU A 436 8.16 12.03 -39.76
C LEU A 436 8.82 13.06 -40.66
N ASP A 437 8.83 12.89 -42.00
CA ASP A 437 9.56 13.84 -42.86
C ASP A 437 8.79 15.18 -43.00
N ARG A 438 9.51 16.27 -42.72
CA ARG A 438 8.98 17.62 -42.59
C ARG A 438 9.96 18.66 -43.15
N ASN A 439 10.81 18.26 -44.10
CA ASN A 439 12.04 18.95 -44.48
C ASN A 439 11.89 20.44 -44.86
N TRP A 440 10.93 20.81 -45.70
CA TRP A 440 11.04 22.04 -46.53
C TRP A 440 9.85 23.01 -46.51
N SER A 441 8.61 22.56 -46.38
CA SER A 441 7.41 23.41 -46.48
C SER A 441 6.69 23.61 -45.14
N LYS A 442 5.87 24.66 -45.03
CA LYS A 442 4.89 24.85 -43.95
C LYS A 442 3.64 23.97 -44.12
N ASN A 443 3.76 22.81 -44.78
CA ASN A 443 2.60 21.97 -45.09
C ASN A 443 1.82 21.62 -43.80
N PRO A 444 0.48 21.72 -43.84
CA PRO A 444 -0.34 21.42 -42.68
C PRO A 444 -0.26 19.93 -42.30
N PHE A 445 -0.49 19.64 -41.02
CA PHE A 445 -0.09 18.37 -40.40
C PHE A 445 -0.98 17.20 -40.83
N ARG A 446 -0.39 16.21 -41.51
CA ARG A 446 -1.02 14.89 -41.72
C ARG A 446 -0.88 14.05 -40.45
N TRP A 447 -2.02 13.79 -39.80
CA TRP A 447 -2.15 12.87 -38.68
C TRP A 447 -3.43 12.05 -38.82
N ALA A 448 -3.45 10.87 -38.21
CA ALA A 448 -4.62 9.99 -38.13
C ALA A 448 -4.70 9.33 -36.73
N PRO A 449 -5.88 9.29 -36.08
CA PRO A 449 -6.09 8.50 -34.88
C PRO A 449 -6.09 7.00 -35.26
N VAL A 450 -5.26 6.21 -34.60
CA VAL A 450 -5.16 4.75 -34.83
C VAL A 450 -5.74 3.93 -33.68
N CYS A 451 -5.90 4.54 -32.50
CA CYS A 451 -6.51 3.93 -31.34
C CYS A 451 -6.97 5.03 -30.37
N TRP A 452 -8.04 4.77 -29.62
CA TRP A 452 -8.41 5.60 -28.48
C TRP A 452 -9.09 4.73 -27.41
N PHE A 453 -9.11 5.20 -26.16
CA PHE A 453 -9.91 4.59 -25.10
C PHE A 453 -10.24 5.58 -23.96
N PRO A 454 -11.37 5.41 -23.25
CA PRO A 454 -11.70 6.19 -22.07
C PRO A 454 -10.79 5.85 -20.87
N LYS A 455 -10.25 6.87 -20.21
CA LYS A 455 -9.33 6.77 -19.06
C LYS A 455 -9.99 7.31 -17.78
N GLY A 456 -10.03 6.49 -16.74
CA GLY A 456 -10.25 6.95 -15.36
C GLY A 456 -8.95 7.40 -14.67
N TYR A 457 -9.06 7.88 -13.42
CA TYR A 457 -7.96 8.50 -12.66
C TYR A 457 -6.71 7.64 -12.40
N SER A 458 -6.67 6.37 -12.80
CA SER A 458 -5.62 5.41 -12.46
C SER A 458 -5.38 4.33 -13.52
N ILE A 459 -4.87 4.71 -14.70
CA ILE A 459 -4.24 3.76 -15.62
C ILE A 459 -2.73 3.63 -15.32
N SER A 460 -2.24 2.41 -15.20
CA SER A 460 -0.83 2.16 -14.86
C SER A 460 0.09 2.29 -16.08
N THR A 461 1.37 2.61 -15.85
CA THR A 461 2.41 2.58 -16.89
C THR A 461 2.49 1.22 -17.60
N VAL A 462 2.23 0.12 -16.87
CA VAL A 462 2.24 -1.24 -17.44
C VAL A 462 1.05 -1.43 -18.39
N THR A 463 -0.14 -0.94 -18.01
CA THR A 463 -1.34 -0.99 -18.86
C THR A 463 -1.14 -0.17 -20.13
N VAL A 464 -0.66 1.08 -20.03
CA VAL A 464 -0.40 1.93 -21.21
C VAL A 464 0.66 1.30 -22.12
N ARG A 465 1.68 0.65 -21.55
CA ARG A 465 2.69 -0.07 -22.36
C ARG A 465 2.07 -1.26 -23.11
N LYS A 466 1.17 -2.05 -22.49
CA LYS A 466 0.47 -3.13 -23.17
C LYS A 466 -0.38 -2.61 -24.34
N VAL A 467 -1.13 -1.52 -24.13
CA VAL A 467 -1.91 -0.90 -25.22
C VAL A 467 -1.01 -0.38 -26.33
N LEU A 468 0.10 0.31 -25.99
CA LEU A 468 1.07 0.78 -26.98
C LEU A 468 1.64 -0.39 -27.83
N GLU A 469 2.01 -1.50 -27.20
CA GLU A 469 2.54 -2.69 -27.87
C GLU A 469 1.50 -3.32 -28.82
N GLN A 470 0.24 -3.37 -28.41
CA GLN A 470 -0.88 -3.81 -29.25
C GLN A 470 -1.09 -2.86 -30.44
N VAL A 471 -1.16 -1.55 -30.19
CA VAL A 471 -1.29 -0.53 -31.26
C VAL A 471 -0.14 -0.60 -32.25
N HIS A 472 1.11 -0.71 -31.79
CA HIS A 472 2.28 -0.92 -32.65
C HIS A 472 2.18 -2.20 -33.48
N THR A 473 1.66 -3.28 -32.89
CA THR A 473 1.51 -4.58 -33.57
C THR A 473 0.45 -4.51 -34.67
N GLU A 474 -0.72 -3.94 -34.40
CA GLU A 474 -1.77 -3.78 -35.42
C GLU A 474 -1.37 -2.78 -36.51
N CYS A 475 -0.72 -1.66 -36.16
CA CYS A 475 -0.15 -0.74 -37.15
C CYS A 475 0.89 -1.45 -38.03
N HIS A 476 1.80 -2.25 -37.47
CA HIS A 476 2.81 -2.98 -38.24
C HIS A 476 2.18 -4.03 -39.18
N LYS A 477 1.17 -4.78 -38.73
CA LYS A 477 0.38 -5.69 -39.58
C LYS A 477 -0.29 -4.95 -40.75
N ALA A 478 -0.77 -3.73 -40.51
CA ALA A 478 -1.35 -2.85 -41.53
C ALA A 478 -0.31 -2.15 -42.42
N GLY A 479 0.99 -2.50 -42.32
CA GLY A 479 2.07 -1.88 -43.10
C GLY A 479 2.52 -0.50 -42.61
N ILE A 480 1.99 -0.02 -41.48
CA ILE A 480 2.33 1.27 -40.88
C ILE A 480 3.57 1.10 -39.99
N HIS A 481 4.74 1.49 -40.50
CA HIS A 481 6.01 1.45 -39.78
C HIS A 481 6.14 2.64 -38.80
N ILE A 482 6.21 2.35 -37.50
CA ILE A 482 6.32 3.35 -36.42
C ILE A 482 7.68 3.19 -35.72
N PRO A 483 8.74 3.92 -36.13
CA PRO A 483 10.07 3.83 -35.52
C PRO A 483 10.24 4.73 -34.27
N ALA A 484 9.29 5.64 -34.00
CA ALA A 484 9.39 6.60 -32.92
C ALA A 484 8.04 6.95 -32.28
N VAL A 485 8.04 7.13 -30.95
CA VAL A 485 6.85 7.45 -30.15
C VAL A 485 7.11 8.66 -29.24
N SER A 486 6.19 9.62 -29.26
CA SER A 486 6.15 10.76 -28.33
C SER A 486 5.18 10.50 -27.19
N PHE A 487 5.48 11.01 -26.00
CA PHE A 487 4.57 10.95 -24.86
C PHE A 487 4.48 12.31 -24.14
N ASP A 488 3.31 12.61 -23.60
CA ASP A 488 3.20 13.58 -22.50
C ASP A 488 4.05 13.13 -21.29
N GLY A 489 4.52 14.09 -20.49
CA GLY A 489 5.37 13.83 -19.34
C GLY A 489 4.73 13.04 -18.20
N GLN A 490 3.41 12.74 -18.21
CA GLN A 490 2.84 11.71 -17.34
C GLN A 490 3.54 10.34 -17.55
N TRP A 491 4.01 10.04 -18.76
CA TRP A 491 4.55 8.72 -19.13
C TRP A 491 6.07 8.63 -19.10
N HIS A 492 6.77 9.44 -18.28
CA HIS A 492 8.23 9.44 -18.12
C HIS A 492 8.85 8.05 -17.88
N ASN A 493 8.13 7.16 -17.20
CA ASN A 493 8.57 5.78 -16.96
C ASN A 493 8.57 4.88 -18.22
N ILE A 494 7.88 5.26 -19.30
CA ILE A 494 7.90 4.54 -20.59
C ILE A 494 9.16 4.90 -21.40
N VAL A 495 9.63 6.15 -21.30
CA VAL A 495 10.83 6.64 -22.01
C VAL A 495 12.15 6.37 -21.28
N THR A 496 12.08 5.88 -20.03
CA THR A 496 13.27 5.54 -19.22
C THR A 496 13.45 4.04 -18.98
N ARG A 497 12.47 3.21 -19.39
CA ARG A 497 12.56 1.73 -19.30
C ARG A 497 12.10 0.99 -20.55
N SER A 498 12.77 -0.11 -20.84
CA SER A 498 12.38 -1.13 -21.84
C SER A 498 11.08 -1.85 -21.43
N ALA A 499 10.50 -2.65 -22.33
CA ALA A 499 9.34 -3.49 -22.05
C ALA A 499 9.63 -4.53 -20.98
N SER A 500 10.85 -5.08 -20.95
CA SER A 500 11.35 -5.95 -19.87
C SER A 500 11.73 -5.18 -18.59
N GLY A 501 11.41 -3.89 -18.48
CA GLY A 501 11.70 -3.05 -17.32
C GLY A 501 13.16 -2.62 -17.15
N LYS A 502 14.08 -2.99 -18.05
CA LYS A 502 15.49 -2.60 -17.99
C LYS A 502 15.64 -1.07 -18.16
N PRO A 503 16.63 -0.42 -17.54
CA PRO A 503 16.90 1.00 -17.78
C PRO A 503 17.32 1.22 -19.24
N ILE A 504 16.82 2.29 -19.87
CA ILE A 504 17.27 2.74 -21.21
C ILE A 504 17.95 4.13 -21.19
N THR A 505 18.25 4.64 -20.00
CA THR A 505 19.11 5.82 -19.77
C THR A 505 20.20 5.49 -18.74
N ILE A 506 21.38 6.13 -18.85
CA ILE A 506 22.45 6.01 -17.84
C ILE A 506 21.93 6.40 -16.44
N TYR A 507 21.11 7.44 -16.36
CA TYR A 507 20.56 7.89 -15.08
C TYR A 507 19.53 6.90 -14.50
N GLN A 508 18.76 6.18 -15.33
CA GLN A 508 17.92 5.08 -14.86
C GLN A 508 18.72 3.86 -14.41
N LEU A 509 19.84 3.55 -15.08
CA LEU A 509 20.78 2.55 -14.58
C LEU A 509 21.37 2.96 -13.23
N GLN A 510 21.77 4.21 -13.05
CA GLN A 510 22.32 4.74 -11.78
C GLN A 510 21.28 4.65 -10.64
N LYS A 511 20.01 4.99 -10.91
CA LYS A 511 18.90 4.81 -9.96
C LYS A 511 18.70 3.33 -9.60
N ASP A 512 18.83 2.41 -10.56
CA ASP A 512 18.61 0.98 -10.34
C ASP A 512 19.76 0.33 -9.54
N VAL A 513 21.01 0.69 -9.83
CA VAL A 513 22.20 0.26 -9.07
C VAL A 513 22.15 0.74 -7.61
N TRP A 514 21.65 1.96 -7.37
CA TRP A 514 21.42 2.43 -6.00
C TRP A 514 20.32 1.63 -5.28
N GLN A 515 19.21 1.31 -5.96
CA GLN A 515 18.15 0.47 -5.38
C GLN A 515 18.61 -0.97 -5.09
N GLU A 516 19.47 -1.54 -5.95
CA GLU A 516 20.15 -2.82 -5.70
C GLU A 516 20.96 -2.75 -4.39
N ALA A 517 21.78 -1.71 -4.22
CA ALA A 517 22.55 -1.48 -3.01
C ALA A 517 21.69 -1.26 -1.76
N GLU A 518 20.56 -0.55 -1.87
CA GLU A 518 19.64 -0.36 -0.75
C GLU A 518 18.91 -1.63 -0.31
N ARG A 519 18.55 -2.51 -1.27
CA ARG A 519 17.88 -3.79 -1.01
C ARG A 519 18.83 -4.85 -0.47
N THR A 520 20.06 -4.91 -0.98
CA THR A 520 21.07 -5.90 -0.55
C THR A 520 21.29 -5.84 0.95
N SER A 521 21.39 -7.00 1.62
CA SER A 521 21.54 -7.04 3.08
C SER A 521 22.92 -6.55 3.50
N LYS A 522 23.05 -6.07 4.75
CA LYS A 522 24.34 -5.61 5.27
C LYS A 522 25.40 -6.73 5.25
N SER A 523 24.98 -7.96 5.55
CA SER A 523 25.81 -9.17 5.50
C SER A 523 26.27 -9.49 4.08
N ASP A 524 25.41 -9.35 3.08
CA ASP A 524 25.74 -9.70 1.69
C ASP A 524 26.68 -8.67 1.06
N ILE A 525 26.45 -7.37 1.32
CA ILE A 525 27.40 -6.32 0.94
C ILE A 525 28.77 -6.60 1.55
N ILE A 526 28.83 -6.91 2.85
CA ILE A 526 30.07 -7.23 3.54
C ILE A 526 30.72 -8.49 2.98
N LYS A 527 29.94 -9.52 2.60
CA LYS A 527 30.44 -10.74 1.98
C LYS A 527 31.14 -10.43 0.65
N VAL A 528 30.46 -9.73 -0.28
CA VAL A 528 31.02 -9.32 -1.57
C VAL A 528 32.30 -8.49 -1.39
N LEU A 529 32.27 -7.49 -0.50
CA LEU A 529 33.46 -6.68 -0.19
C LEU A 529 34.58 -7.49 0.50
N SER A 530 34.27 -8.60 1.18
CA SER A 530 35.27 -9.49 1.80
C SER A 530 35.90 -10.50 0.84
N ASP A 531 35.22 -10.81 -0.25
CA ASP A 531 35.68 -11.71 -1.31
C ASP A 531 36.61 -10.96 -2.28
N LEU A 532 36.38 -9.67 -2.52
CA LEU A 532 37.37 -8.76 -3.13
C LEU A 532 38.72 -8.78 -2.41
N GLY A 533 38.70 -8.79 -1.08
CA GLY A 533 39.91 -8.92 -0.26
C GLY A 533 40.63 -10.28 -0.36
N LYS A 534 40.09 -11.23 -1.14
CA LYS A 534 40.79 -12.47 -1.55
C LYS A 534 41.40 -12.33 -2.95
N ALA A 535 40.73 -11.61 -3.86
CA ALA A 535 41.21 -11.36 -5.22
C ALA A 535 42.44 -10.43 -5.23
N PHE A 536 42.50 -9.46 -4.31
CA PHE A 536 43.73 -8.75 -3.98
C PHE A 536 44.64 -9.63 -3.09
N THR A 537 45.21 -10.69 -3.67
CA THR A 537 46.46 -11.23 -3.14
C THR A 537 47.51 -10.14 -3.23
N TRP A 538 47.93 -9.62 -2.07
CA TRP A 538 49.16 -8.84 -2.00
C TRP A 538 50.27 -9.73 -2.55
N THR A 539 50.81 -9.40 -3.73
CA THR A 539 52.09 -9.96 -4.17
C THR A 539 53.09 -9.58 -3.10
N THR A 540 53.42 -10.54 -2.25
CA THR A 540 54.49 -10.43 -1.27
C THR A 540 55.74 -10.11 -2.06
N TRP A 541 56.27 -8.90 -1.87
CA TRP A 541 57.59 -8.53 -2.37
C TRP A 541 58.62 -9.43 -1.68
N THR A 542 58.89 -10.58 -2.27
CA THR A 542 60.12 -11.32 -2.02
C THR A 542 61.26 -10.39 -2.41
N LYS A 543 62.17 -10.14 -1.47
CA LYS A 543 63.50 -9.65 -1.82
C LYS A 543 64.21 -10.81 -2.53
N GLU A 544 64.09 -10.89 -3.84
CA GLU A 544 65.07 -11.57 -4.66
C GLU A 544 65.98 -10.52 -5.27
N GLU A 545 67.28 -10.75 -5.11
CA GLU A 545 68.31 -9.82 -5.52
C GLU A 545 68.55 -9.94 -7.03
N GLY A 546 68.41 -8.81 -7.73
CA GLY A 546 69.02 -8.56 -9.04
C GLY A 546 68.89 -9.62 -10.13
N THR A 547 67.89 -9.49 -11.00
CA THR A 547 68.17 -9.38 -12.44
C THR A 547 67.00 -8.77 -13.19
N THR A 548 67.29 -7.83 -14.09
CA THR A 548 66.31 -7.15 -14.94
C THR A 548 65.96 -8.02 -16.14
N SER A 549 64.70 -8.41 -16.29
CA SER A 549 64.16 -8.92 -17.54
C SER A 549 62.78 -8.31 -17.77
N LEU A 550 62.64 -7.46 -18.79
CA LEU A 550 61.32 -7.00 -19.22
C LEU A 550 60.58 -8.15 -19.89
N CYS A 551 59.29 -8.29 -19.57
CA CYS A 551 58.34 -8.93 -20.46
C CYS A 551 57.10 -8.03 -20.53
N GLU A 552 56.70 -7.67 -21.74
CA GLU A 552 55.67 -6.68 -22.02
C GLU A 552 54.26 -7.27 -21.89
N TYR A 553 53.32 -6.49 -21.33
CA TYR A 553 51.88 -6.63 -21.58
C TYR A 553 51.25 -5.22 -21.59
N PRO A 554 50.23 -4.94 -22.44
CA PRO A 554 49.96 -3.58 -22.89
C PRO A 554 49.02 -2.76 -21.98
N GLU A 555 49.39 -1.49 -21.86
CA GLU A 555 48.64 -0.28 -21.50
C GLU A 555 47.21 -0.42 -20.94
N TYR A 556 47.09 -0.61 -19.63
CA TYR A 556 45.95 -0.10 -18.84
C TYR A 556 46.45 0.57 -17.54
N SER A 557 47.13 1.72 -17.66
CA SER A 557 47.65 2.46 -16.51
C SER A 557 47.45 3.98 -16.59
N ARG A 558 46.23 4.43 -16.32
CA ARG A 558 45.94 5.79 -15.83
C ARG A 558 45.04 5.79 -14.59
N VAL A 559 45.47 5.07 -13.55
CA VAL A 559 45.05 5.33 -12.16
C VAL A 559 46.25 5.94 -11.42
N THR A 560 46.40 7.25 -11.55
CA THR A 560 47.51 7.99 -10.93
C THR A 560 47.30 8.16 -9.43
N SER A 561 48.17 7.52 -8.65
CA SER A 561 48.60 7.90 -7.30
C SER A 561 47.57 8.00 -6.17
N ILE A 562 47.45 6.92 -5.39
CA ILE A 562 47.23 7.04 -3.94
C ILE A 562 48.59 7.33 -3.28
N LYS A 563 48.90 8.60 -3.00
CA LYS A 563 50.14 8.96 -2.28
C LYS A 563 50.05 8.55 -0.80
N ARG A 564 51.04 7.77 -0.34
CA ARG A 564 51.30 7.57 1.10
C ARG A 564 51.65 8.91 1.75
N VAL A 565 50.92 9.33 2.78
CA VAL A 565 51.36 10.41 3.67
C VAL A 565 52.25 9.81 4.75
N HIS A 566 53.57 9.95 4.58
CA HIS A 566 54.52 9.88 5.69
C HIS A 566 54.65 11.27 6.35
N LYS A 567 55.09 11.29 7.61
CA LYS A 567 55.21 12.51 8.41
C LYS A 567 56.19 13.53 7.80
N SER A 568 55.93 14.81 8.12
CA SER A 568 56.77 16.01 7.95
C SER A 568 57.23 16.39 6.53
N VAL A 569 56.64 17.45 5.96
CA VAL A 569 57.27 18.74 5.60
C VAL A 569 56.12 19.79 5.48
N TRP A 570 56.43 21.08 5.63
CA TRP A 570 55.47 22.20 5.69
C TRP A 570 54.77 22.48 4.34
N LEU A 571 53.55 23.05 4.42
CA LEU A 571 52.83 23.65 3.30
C LEU A 571 52.87 25.19 3.41
N PRO A 572 52.93 25.95 2.29
CA PRO A 572 52.62 27.38 2.28
C PRO A 572 51.13 27.63 2.58
N GLU A 573 50.82 28.86 2.99
CA GLU A 573 49.51 29.26 3.48
C GLU A 573 48.44 29.35 2.38
N GLY A 574 47.17 29.13 2.75
CA GLY A 574 46.03 29.64 1.96
C GLY A 574 45.07 28.64 1.32
N GLU A 575 44.58 27.62 2.04
CA GLU A 575 43.16 27.21 2.04
C GLU A 575 42.91 26.01 2.97
N ARG A 576 41.88 26.08 3.84
CA ARG A 576 41.52 24.99 4.78
C ARG A 576 40.22 24.31 4.35
N VAL A 577 40.30 23.05 3.95
CA VAL A 577 39.12 22.17 3.84
C VAL A 577 38.87 21.49 5.21
N PRO A 578 37.71 21.68 5.86
CA PRO A 578 37.46 21.12 7.19
C PRO A 578 37.03 19.66 7.14
N PHE A 579 37.80 18.77 7.77
CA PHE A 579 37.31 17.44 8.14
C PHE A 579 36.25 17.56 9.24
N ILE A 580 35.02 17.12 8.95
CA ILE A 580 33.91 17.12 9.92
C ILE A 580 34.08 15.92 10.87
N SER A 581 34.33 16.18 12.16
CA SER A 581 34.36 15.14 13.19
C SER A 581 32.95 14.59 13.46
N LEU A 582 32.87 13.39 14.05
CA LEU A 582 31.60 12.78 14.45
C LEU A 582 30.78 13.68 15.41
N GLU A 583 31.44 14.51 16.20
CA GLU A 583 30.80 15.51 17.06
C GLU A 583 30.24 16.70 16.28
N ALA A 584 30.93 17.15 15.22
CA ALA A 584 30.44 18.21 14.35
C ALA A 584 29.20 17.77 13.56
N TRP A 585 29.14 16.51 13.12
CA TRP A 585 27.93 15.91 12.53
C TRP A 585 26.73 15.94 13.50
N ASN A 586 26.97 15.57 14.76
CA ASN A 586 25.92 15.60 15.80
C ASN A 586 25.47 17.03 16.16
N ARG A 587 26.34 18.05 16.04
CA ARG A 587 25.96 19.46 16.19
C ARG A 587 25.08 19.96 15.02
N ILE A 588 25.36 19.52 13.79
CA ILE A 588 24.56 19.88 12.60
C ILE A 588 23.14 19.29 12.70
N GLN A 589 23.00 18.03 13.13
CA GLN A 589 21.70 17.40 13.41
C GLN A 589 20.89 18.19 14.44
N LYS A 590 21.53 18.67 15.52
CA LYS A 590 20.84 19.47 16.56
C LYS A 590 20.38 20.85 16.06
N LYS A 591 21.11 21.45 15.11
CA LYS A 591 20.80 22.78 14.55
C LYS A 591 19.64 22.75 13.54
N ASN A 592 19.47 21.65 12.81
CA ASN A 592 18.36 21.47 11.86
C ASN A 592 17.02 21.13 12.54
N LEU A 593 17.02 20.76 13.82
CA LEU A 593 15.81 20.54 14.64
C LEU A 593 15.32 21.82 15.34
N SER A 594 16.14 22.87 15.42
CA SER A 594 15.81 24.14 16.08
C SER A 594 15.34 25.25 15.13
N THR A 595 15.20 24.97 13.82
CA THR A 595 14.75 25.94 12.80
C THR A 595 13.29 25.73 12.37
N LEU A 596 12.45 25.20 13.26
CA LEU A 596 10.99 25.09 13.09
C LEU A 596 10.22 25.76 14.25
N SER A 597 10.71 26.94 14.64
CA SER A 597 9.96 28.06 15.21
C SER A 597 10.76 29.33 14.83
N VAL A 598 10.16 30.45 14.43
CA VAL A 598 9.43 31.43 15.27
C VAL A 598 8.62 32.38 14.35
N ASN A 599 7.64 33.07 14.93
CA ASN A 599 6.78 34.07 14.29
C ASN A 599 7.48 35.39 13.89
N ASP A 600 6.85 36.10 12.95
CA ASP A 600 6.65 37.56 12.84
C ASP A 600 7.81 38.59 12.82
N SER A 601 7.45 39.69 12.15
CA SER A 601 7.89 41.09 12.27
C SER A 601 8.93 41.64 11.28
N GLU A 602 8.72 42.92 11.01
CA GLU A 602 9.28 43.74 9.92
C GLU A 602 10.63 44.35 10.29
N SER A 603 11.44 44.73 9.30
CA SER A 603 11.84 46.15 9.10
C SER A 603 12.94 46.29 8.05
N GLU A 604 12.96 47.46 7.40
CA GLU A 604 13.93 47.84 6.38
C GLU A 604 15.29 48.22 6.99
N THR A 605 16.37 48.10 6.21
CA THR A 605 17.37 49.18 6.08
C THR A 605 18.28 48.98 4.88
N SER A 606 18.86 50.10 4.41
CA SER A 606 19.54 50.26 3.12
C SER A 606 21.07 50.40 3.29
N ILE A 607 21.74 51.14 2.38
CA ILE A 607 23.16 51.60 2.38
C ILE A 607 24.11 50.72 1.52
N PRO A 608 25.02 51.31 0.69
CA PRO A 608 25.05 50.95 -0.73
C PRO A 608 26.44 50.71 -1.36
N SER A 609 26.45 50.60 -2.69
CA SER A 609 27.50 50.85 -3.69
C SER A 609 28.87 51.37 -3.24
N THR A 610 29.97 50.83 -3.80
CA THR A 610 30.85 51.48 -4.81
C THR A 610 32.16 50.72 -5.07
N LEU A 611 32.83 51.10 -6.17
CA LEU A 611 34.17 50.76 -6.71
C LEU A 611 34.14 49.83 -7.95
N LEU A 612 34.88 50.04 -9.05
CA LEU A 612 35.39 51.19 -9.84
C LEU A 612 36.46 50.59 -10.79
N LEU A 613 36.46 50.99 -12.07
CA LEU A 613 37.62 50.95 -13.01
C LEU A 613 38.13 49.54 -13.44
N ASP A 614 38.70 49.31 -14.64
CA ASP A 614 38.89 50.18 -15.81
C ASP A 614 39.14 49.38 -17.12
N HIS A 615 38.99 50.09 -18.27
CA HIS A 615 39.59 49.91 -19.62
C HIS A 615 39.91 48.49 -20.20
N VAL A 616 39.63 48.21 -21.48
CA VAL A 616 40.46 48.55 -22.68
C VAL A 616 39.64 48.24 -23.98
N PRO A 617 39.94 48.84 -25.17
CA PRO A 617 38.91 49.17 -26.19
C PRO A 617 39.14 48.63 -27.64
N ILE A 618 38.33 49.11 -28.62
CA ILE A 618 38.64 49.26 -30.09
C ILE A 618 38.68 47.92 -30.92
N GLU A 619 38.20 47.75 -32.19
CA GLU A 619 37.46 48.58 -33.19
C GLU A 619 36.90 47.76 -34.42
N VAL A 620 35.85 48.31 -35.08
CA VAL A 620 35.62 48.48 -36.56
C VAL A 620 35.21 47.33 -37.54
N ILE A 621 34.60 47.79 -38.65
CA ILE A 621 34.05 47.17 -39.90
C ILE A 621 32.59 46.66 -39.79
N GLN A 622 31.52 47.34 -40.22
CA GLN A 622 31.12 48.04 -41.48
C GLN A 622 30.85 47.18 -42.74
N ARG A 623 29.56 47.03 -43.09
CA ARG A 623 28.87 47.22 -44.41
C ARG A 623 27.58 46.38 -44.49
N ASN A 624 26.41 46.98 -44.73
CA ASN A 624 25.75 47.30 -46.03
C ASN A 624 25.32 46.02 -46.80
N GLU A 625 24.15 45.92 -47.46
CA GLU A 625 22.92 46.74 -47.57
C GLU A 625 21.87 45.96 -48.39
N HIS A 626 20.60 46.42 -48.41
CA HIS A 626 19.53 46.12 -49.41
C HIS A 626 19.02 44.66 -49.54
N MET A 627 17.70 44.39 -49.47
CA MET A 627 16.61 44.64 -50.46
C MET A 627 16.82 43.87 -51.79
N ALA A 628 15.81 43.35 -52.50
CA ALA A 628 14.35 43.25 -52.33
C ALA A 628 13.87 42.12 -53.29
N ASN A 629 12.89 41.26 -52.93
CA ASN A 629 11.44 41.37 -53.22
C ASN A 629 11.03 41.05 -54.69
N GLU A 630 9.77 40.63 -54.87
CA GLU A 630 9.10 40.30 -56.15
C GLU A 630 9.49 38.96 -56.82
N LYS A 631 8.61 38.25 -57.56
CA LYS A 631 7.13 38.28 -57.66
C LYS A 631 6.60 36.92 -58.17
N THR A 632 5.32 36.69 -57.97
CA THR A 632 4.51 35.64 -58.59
C THR A 632 4.38 35.80 -60.11
N ASN A 633 4.15 34.70 -60.83
CA ASN A 633 3.15 34.68 -61.90
C ASN A 633 2.58 33.26 -62.08
N SER A 634 1.30 33.20 -62.45
CA SER A 634 0.56 31.99 -62.82
C SER A 634 0.78 31.64 -64.29
N ASP A 635 0.42 30.42 -64.71
CA ASP A 635 -0.77 30.23 -65.58
C ASP A 635 -0.99 28.78 -66.07
N VAL A 636 -2.29 28.43 -66.13
CA VAL A 636 -2.93 27.57 -67.16
C VAL A 636 -2.45 26.11 -67.31
N LEU A 637 -3.32 25.16 -66.92
CA LEU A 637 -4.15 24.42 -67.89
C LEU A 637 -5.31 23.65 -67.23
N SER A 638 -6.45 23.61 -67.91
CA SER A 638 -7.65 22.85 -67.53
C SER A 638 -7.78 21.60 -68.38
N HIS A 639 -8.35 20.52 -67.83
CA HIS A 639 -9.17 19.58 -68.61
C HIS A 639 -10.17 18.83 -67.70
N VAL A 640 -11.35 18.56 -68.27
CA VAL A 640 -12.52 17.97 -67.58
C VAL A 640 -12.58 16.46 -67.86
N THR A 641 -12.85 15.66 -66.83
CA THR A 641 -13.57 14.37 -66.95
C THR A 641 -14.50 14.16 -65.76
N THR A 642 -15.78 14.02 -66.03
CA THR A 642 -16.79 13.45 -65.12
C THR A 642 -16.86 11.94 -65.30
N ASP A 643 -17.02 11.16 -64.22
CA ASP A 643 -18.14 10.20 -64.06
C ASP A 643 -18.02 9.26 -62.83
N ASN A 644 -18.99 9.40 -61.92
CA ASN A 644 -19.91 8.37 -61.40
C ASN A 644 -19.47 7.00 -60.82
N ASP A 645 -18.21 6.58 -60.80
CA ASP A 645 -17.85 5.20 -60.36
C ASP A 645 -17.61 5.00 -58.83
N LEU A 646 -17.78 6.03 -57.98
CA LEU A 646 -17.46 5.94 -56.54
C LEU A 646 -18.61 5.47 -55.62
N ALA A 647 -19.76 5.06 -56.17
CA ALA A 647 -20.96 4.74 -55.39
C ALA A 647 -21.08 3.26 -54.94
N GLU A 648 -20.37 2.32 -55.57
CA GLU A 648 -20.51 0.88 -55.28
C GLU A 648 -19.43 0.28 -54.35
N GLU A 649 -18.26 0.92 -54.15
CA GLU A 649 -17.23 0.42 -53.21
C GLU A 649 -17.50 0.75 -51.73
N LEU A 650 -18.53 1.54 -51.41
CA LEU A 650 -18.84 1.98 -50.03
C LEU A 650 -19.74 1.01 -49.23
N GLN A 651 -20.09 -0.16 -49.77
CA GLN A 651 -20.98 -1.14 -49.09
C GLN A 651 -20.30 -2.39 -48.53
N SER A 652 -18.99 -2.58 -48.69
CA SER A 652 -18.30 -3.83 -48.29
C SER A 652 -17.67 -3.85 -46.88
N CYS A 653 -17.74 -2.76 -46.11
CA CYS A 653 -17.04 -2.61 -44.83
C CYS A 653 -17.97 -2.55 -43.60
N ASN A 654 -18.93 -3.47 -43.50
CA ASN A 654 -19.61 -3.75 -42.22
C ASN A 654 -18.75 -4.71 -41.38
N VAL A 655 -18.15 -4.20 -40.31
CA VAL A 655 -17.43 -5.04 -39.33
C VAL A 655 -18.44 -5.83 -38.50
N ASP A 656 -18.27 -7.15 -38.46
CA ASP A 656 -19.17 -8.06 -37.74
C ASP A 656 -19.06 -7.86 -36.21
N ASN A 657 -20.15 -7.35 -35.62
CA ASN A 657 -20.26 -7.09 -34.19
C ASN A 657 -20.36 -8.37 -33.33
N ASP A 658 -20.68 -9.52 -33.91
CA ASP A 658 -20.86 -10.77 -33.14
C ASP A 658 -19.54 -11.52 -32.94
N ALA A 659 -18.54 -11.31 -33.81
CA ALA A 659 -17.16 -11.74 -33.56
C ALA A 659 -16.60 -11.11 -32.26
N TRP A 660 -16.83 -9.81 -32.05
CA TRP A 660 -16.34 -9.08 -30.86
C TRP A 660 -17.00 -9.52 -29.54
N LYS A 661 -18.30 -9.89 -29.58
CA LYS A 661 -18.99 -10.44 -28.41
C LYS A 661 -18.44 -11.82 -28.02
N THR A 662 -18.16 -12.65 -29.02
CA THR A 662 -17.63 -14.01 -28.83
C THR A 662 -16.26 -13.99 -28.14
N GLU A 663 -15.39 -13.04 -28.51
CA GLU A 663 -14.05 -12.92 -27.93
C GLU A 663 -14.06 -12.37 -26.50
N ILE A 664 -14.99 -11.46 -26.17
CA ILE A 664 -15.21 -11.01 -24.78
C ILE A 664 -15.71 -12.16 -23.89
N GLN A 665 -16.58 -13.04 -24.41
CA GLN A 665 -17.09 -14.19 -23.69
C GLN A 665 -15.98 -15.23 -23.43
N HIS A 666 -15.13 -15.50 -24.42
CA HIS A 666 -13.97 -16.38 -24.26
C HIS A 666 -12.92 -15.82 -23.26
N MET A 667 -12.73 -14.50 -23.22
CA MET A 667 -11.86 -13.85 -22.23
C MET A 667 -12.39 -13.92 -20.78
N GLN A 668 -13.71 -14.09 -20.58
CA GLN A 668 -14.29 -14.26 -19.24
C GLN A 668 -14.09 -15.69 -18.71
N GLU A 669 -14.12 -16.70 -19.58
CA GLU A 669 -13.88 -18.10 -19.23
C GLU A 669 -12.41 -18.35 -18.80
N LEU A 670 -11.46 -17.57 -19.33
CA LEU A 670 -10.03 -17.68 -19.00
C LEU A 670 -9.62 -17.08 -17.63
N GLN A 671 -10.55 -16.53 -16.84
CA GLN A 671 -10.25 -16.03 -15.48
C GLN A 671 -10.44 -17.08 -14.36
N GLU A 672 -10.95 -18.28 -14.65
CA GLU A 672 -11.18 -19.33 -13.65
C GLU A 672 -10.18 -20.50 -13.74
N VAL A 673 -8.89 -20.23 -13.50
CA VAL A 673 -7.86 -21.29 -13.33
C VAL A 673 -7.22 -21.20 -11.93
N PRO A 674 -7.32 -22.25 -11.09
CA PRO A 674 -6.65 -22.28 -9.79
C PRO A 674 -5.12 -22.39 -9.92
N ILE A 675 -4.39 -21.54 -9.21
CA ILE A 675 -2.93 -21.65 -9.09
C ILE A 675 -2.59 -22.86 -8.20
N GLN A 676 -2.05 -23.92 -8.80
CA GLN A 676 -1.44 -25.02 -8.07
C GLN A 676 -0.07 -24.59 -7.52
N SER A 677 0.20 -24.91 -6.25
CA SER A 677 1.50 -24.72 -5.61
C SER A 677 2.29 -26.01 -5.63
N GLU A 678 3.48 -25.99 -6.22
CA GLU A 678 4.42 -27.13 -6.16
C GLU A 678 5.08 -27.22 -4.77
N ASP A 679 5.00 -28.40 -4.15
CA ASP A 679 5.67 -28.70 -2.89
C ASP A 679 7.15 -29.04 -3.12
N PHE A 680 8.04 -28.49 -2.29
CA PHE A 680 9.46 -28.88 -2.22
C PHE A 680 9.72 -29.67 -0.94
N ASP A 681 9.91 -30.99 -1.07
CA ASP A 681 10.27 -31.89 0.02
C ASP A 681 11.77 -31.88 0.31
N LEU A 682 12.15 -31.85 1.59
CA LEU A 682 13.53 -31.95 2.08
C LEU A 682 13.57 -32.64 3.44
N SER A 683 13.62 -33.97 3.43
CA SER A 683 13.92 -34.81 4.59
C SER A 683 15.45 -34.91 4.86
N PRO A 684 15.91 -34.88 6.12
CA PRO A 684 17.30 -35.16 6.47
C PRO A 684 17.50 -36.62 6.89
N ILE A 685 18.48 -37.30 6.26
CA ILE A 685 18.88 -38.68 6.60
C ILE A 685 20.00 -38.67 7.68
N PHE A 686 19.92 -39.60 8.62
CA PHE A 686 20.91 -39.85 9.68
C PHE A 686 21.67 -41.16 9.43
N SER A 687 22.99 -41.14 9.65
CA SER A 687 23.90 -42.27 9.96
C SER A 687 25.31 -41.67 10.11
N SER A 688 26.26 -42.04 10.99
CA SER A 688 26.48 -43.02 12.08
C SER A 688 27.82 -43.74 11.83
N GLU A 689 28.51 -44.16 12.91
CA GLU A 689 29.72 -45.01 12.93
C GLU A 689 31.07 -44.38 12.51
N ASN A 690 32.26 -44.84 12.97
CA ASN A 690 32.72 -45.35 14.29
C ASN A 690 34.28 -45.48 14.25
N THR A 691 34.91 -46.11 15.27
CA THR A 691 36.33 -46.58 15.38
C THR A 691 37.39 -45.61 15.95
N VAL A 692 38.49 -46.05 16.61
CA VAL A 692 38.76 -47.05 17.69
C VAL A 692 40.26 -46.99 18.07
N ASN A 693 40.60 -47.04 19.37
CA ASN A 693 41.92 -47.34 20.01
C ASN A 693 43.18 -46.53 19.55
N ASP A 694 44.36 -46.52 20.20
CA ASP A 694 44.91 -47.05 21.49
C ASP A 694 46.04 -46.06 21.95
N GLY A 695 46.90 -46.24 22.97
CA GLY A 695 47.11 -47.31 23.98
C GLY A 695 48.49 -47.17 24.68
N GLY A 696 48.60 -47.54 25.96
CA GLY A 696 49.86 -47.64 26.75
C GLY A 696 50.50 -46.32 27.25
N GLU A 697 51.38 -46.29 28.26
CA GLU A 697 51.63 -47.25 29.36
C GLU A 697 52.39 -46.55 30.54
N SER A 698 52.64 -47.27 31.65
CA SER A 698 53.25 -46.80 32.93
C SER A 698 54.81 -46.65 32.86
N PRO A 699 55.62 -46.30 33.92
CA PRO A 699 55.46 -46.65 35.36
C PRO A 699 55.98 -45.65 36.45
N MET A 700 55.75 -46.02 37.74
CA MET A 700 56.60 -45.96 38.97
C MET A 700 57.54 -44.74 39.26
N GLU A 701 57.90 -44.34 40.51
CA GLU A 701 57.82 -45.00 41.84
C GLU A 701 57.84 -43.99 43.03
N SER A 702 57.68 -44.52 44.25
CA SER A 702 57.61 -43.95 45.62
C SER A 702 58.51 -42.76 46.08
N VAL A 703 58.09 -42.05 47.15
CA VAL A 703 58.74 -42.02 48.51
C VAL A 703 57.97 -41.13 49.53
N ASN A 704 57.95 -41.57 50.80
CA ASN A 704 57.43 -40.97 52.05
C ASN A 704 58.15 -39.66 52.50
N ASP A 705 57.78 -38.88 53.54
CA ASP A 705 56.73 -38.87 54.60
C ASP A 705 56.55 -37.43 55.17
N ASP A 706 55.71 -37.26 56.20
CA ASP A 706 55.47 -36.10 57.12
C ASP A 706 54.19 -35.27 56.88
N VAL A 707 53.11 -35.69 57.56
CA VAL A 707 51.78 -35.07 57.49
C VAL A 707 51.57 -34.01 58.57
N ILE A 708 51.60 -32.74 58.17
CA ILE A 708 50.94 -31.66 58.92
C ILE A 708 49.42 -31.89 58.84
N SER A 709 48.72 -31.87 59.98
CA SER A 709 47.25 -31.99 60.04
C SER A 709 46.58 -30.90 59.20
N SER A 710 46.15 -31.26 57.99
CA SER A 710 45.76 -30.31 56.95
C SER A 710 44.36 -29.72 57.13
N MET A 711 43.45 -30.36 57.86
CA MET A 711 42.06 -29.91 57.99
C MET A 711 41.93 -28.59 58.78
N ILE A 712 40.86 -27.82 58.52
CA ILE A 712 40.44 -26.70 59.39
C ILE A 712 39.89 -27.30 60.68
N ASN A 713 40.31 -26.82 61.85
CA ASN A 713 39.75 -27.26 63.13
C ASN A 713 38.53 -26.40 63.57
N THR A 714 37.82 -26.80 64.62
CA THR A 714 36.60 -26.10 65.08
C THR A 714 36.87 -24.64 65.48
N GLU A 715 38.00 -24.35 66.12
CA GLU A 715 38.40 -23.00 66.53
C GLU A 715 38.73 -22.10 65.33
N GLU A 716 39.48 -22.62 64.33
CA GLU A 716 39.70 -21.94 63.06
C GLU A 716 38.37 -21.67 62.32
N SER A 717 37.44 -22.64 62.32
CA SER A 717 36.12 -22.49 61.69
C SER A 717 35.28 -21.39 62.34
N GLU A 718 35.22 -21.33 63.67
CA GLU A 718 34.54 -20.24 64.38
C GLU A 718 35.14 -18.88 64.05
N HIS A 719 36.46 -18.78 63.95
CA HIS A 719 37.15 -17.55 63.60
C HIS A 719 36.85 -17.10 62.17
N ILE A 720 36.86 -18.03 61.20
CA ILE A 720 36.48 -17.77 59.80
C ILE A 720 35.01 -17.36 59.72
N LEU A 721 34.12 -18.04 60.45
CA LEU A 721 32.68 -17.76 60.49
C LEU A 721 32.40 -16.36 61.06
N ALA A 722 33.12 -15.95 62.11
CA ALA A 722 33.06 -14.58 62.64
C ALA A 722 33.50 -13.54 61.59
N MET A 723 34.55 -13.82 60.81
CA MET A 723 34.97 -12.95 59.69
C MET A 723 33.94 -12.91 58.56
N LEU A 724 33.28 -14.03 58.23
CA LEU A 724 32.23 -14.11 57.22
C LEU A 724 30.96 -13.36 57.64
N ARG A 725 30.57 -13.43 58.92
CA ARG A 725 29.41 -12.74 59.51
C ARG A 725 29.58 -11.23 59.61
N THR A 726 30.77 -10.76 59.98
CA THR A 726 31.08 -9.33 60.18
C THR A 726 31.33 -8.58 58.87
N ASN A 727 31.77 -9.25 57.81
CA ASN A 727 32.01 -8.60 56.52
C ASN A 727 30.70 -8.43 55.71
N LYS A 728 30.31 -7.17 55.49
CA LYS A 728 29.09 -6.79 54.76
C LYS A 728 28.97 -7.35 53.34
N SER A 729 30.09 -7.66 52.67
CA SER A 729 30.07 -8.24 51.33
C SER A 729 29.71 -9.73 51.33
N THR A 730 30.11 -10.47 52.38
CA THR A 730 29.82 -11.89 52.54
C THR A 730 28.51 -12.15 53.26
N ASN A 731 28.17 -11.44 54.34
CA ASN A 731 26.90 -11.65 55.05
C ASN A 731 25.69 -10.90 54.42
N THR A 732 25.63 -10.86 53.09
CA THR A 732 24.50 -10.28 52.36
C THR A 732 23.23 -11.09 52.62
N LYS A 733 22.17 -10.42 53.10
CA LYS A 733 20.90 -11.05 53.56
C LYS A 733 21.04 -12.02 54.76
N ASN A 734 22.00 -11.79 55.66
CA ASN A 734 22.19 -12.60 56.88
C ASN A 734 22.51 -14.10 56.64
N GLN A 735 22.96 -14.47 55.42
CA GLN A 735 23.18 -15.87 55.02
C GLN A 735 24.21 -16.66 55.86
N TRP A 736 25.05 -15.98 56.64
CA TRP A 736 26.05 -16.59 57.55
C TRP A 736 25.67 -16.46 59.03
N THR A 737 24.57 -15.76 59.36
CA THR A 737 24.19 -15.47 60.74
C THR A 737 23.78 -16.73 61.51
N ASP A 738 22.98 -17.61 60.88
CA ASP A 738 22.41 -18.80 61.54
C ASP A 738 23.18 -20.11 61.21
N ILE A 739 24.25 -20.02 60.41
CA ILE A 739 25.15 -21.15 60.09
C ILE A 739 26.04 -21.44 61.31
N SER A 740 26.20 -22.71 61.70
CA SER A 740 27.13 -23.12 62.78
C SER A 740 28.57 -23.36 62.27
N SER A 741 29.55 -23.51 63.18
CA SER A 741 30.95 -23.78 62.84
C SER A 741 31.13 -25.18 62.21
N GLU A 742 30.32 -26.16 62.60
CA GLU A 742 30.30 -27.51 62.01
C GLU A 742 29.79 -27.47 60.56
N ASN A 743 28.74 -26.67 60.29
CA ASN A 743 28.21 -26.48 58.93
C ASN A 743 29.24 -25.81 57.99
N LEU A 744 30.13 -24.96 58.52
CA LEU A 744 31.23 -24.39 57.76
C LEU A 744 32.37 -25.40 57.58
N LEU A 745 32.69 -26.21 58.59
CA LEU A 745 33.65 -27.31 58.48
C LEU A 745 33.24 -28.32 57.40
N GLU A 746 31.97 -28.73 57.36
CA GLU A 746 31.44 -29.65 56.34
C GLU A 746 31.58 -29.09 54.91
N LYS A 747 31.42 -27.77 54.74
CA LYS A 747 31.65 -27.11 53.45
C LYS A 747 33.13 -26.97 53.11
N CYS A 748 34.01 -26.94 54.09
CA CYS A 748 35.46 -26.86 53.90
C CYS A 748 36.16 -28.23 53.87
N SER A 749 35.49 -29.32 54.24
CA SER A 749 36.03 -30.69 54.22
C SER A 749 35.86 -31.42 52.89
N THR A 750 35.23 -30.79 51.88
CA THR A 750 35.10 -31.35 50.53
C THR A 750 35.28 -30.29 49.44
N VAL A 751 35.91 -30.66 48.33
CA VAL A 751 36.09 -29.79 47.15
C VAL A 751 34.74 -29.30 46.60
N LYS A 752 33.72 -30.18 46.62
CA LYS A 752 32.34 -29.84 46.25
C LYS A 752 31.71 -28.81 47.20
N GLY A 753 31.97 -28.92 48.50
CA GLY A 753 31.59 -27.93 49.51
C GLY A 753 32.21 -26.57 49.22
N LEU A 754 33.53 -26.51 48.98
CA LEU A 754 34.23 -25.27 48.62
C LEU A 754 33.73 -24.67 47.30
N LEU A 755 33.42 -25.50 46.29
CA LEU A 755 32.79 -25.06 45.04
C LEU A 755 31.38 -24.48 45.24
N SER A 756 30.67 -24.84 46.32
CA SER A 756 29.34 -24.27 46.64
C SER A 756 29.42 -22.84 47.20
N LEU A 757 30.53 -22.49 47.86
CA LEU A 757 30.77 -21.15 48.42
C LEU A 757 30.90 -20.10 47.32
N ARG A 758 30.58 -18.82 47.59
CA ARG A 758 30.75 -17.77 46.56
C ARG A 758 32.21 -17.30 46.53
N ASP A 759 32.63 -16.70 45.42
CA ASP A 759 34.01 -16.20 45.26
C ASP A 759 34.42 -15.20 46.36
N VAL A 760 33.47 -14.41 46.88
CA VAL A 760 33.71 -13.47 47.99
C VAL A 760 33.88 -14.19 49.35
N ASP A 761 33.18 -15.29 49.59
CA ASP A 761 33.31 -16.07 50.82
C ASP A 761 34.66 -16.80 50.83
N LEU A 762 35.03 -17.40 49.68
CA LEU A 762 36.33 -18.06 49.46
C LEU A 762 37.51 -17.10 49.62
N ARG A 763 37.38 -15.80 49.32
CA ARG A 763 38.44 -14.81 49.59
C ARG A 763 38.68 -14.60 51.08
N ILE A 764 37.65 -14.65 51.92
CA ILE A 764 37.79 -14.50 53.37
C ILE A 764 38.47 -15.75 53.96
N ILE A 765 38.04 -16.94 53.54
CA ILE A 765 38.68 -18.21 53.90
C ILE A 765 40.14 -18.22 53.47
N ALA A 766 40.42 -17.89 52.19
CA ALA A 766 41.77 -17.80 51.66
C ALA A 766 42.64 -16.81 52.43
N ARG A 767 42.11 -15.64 52.79
CA ARG A 767 42.84 -14.61 53.57
C ARG A 767 43.16 -15.10 54.98
N TYR A 768 42.23 -15.78 55.64
CA TYR A 768 42.47 -16.35 56.97
C TYR A 768 43.57 -17.41 56.90
N LEU A 769 43.40 -18.44 56.04
CA LEU A 769 44.38 -19.51 55.87
C LEU A 769 45.75 -18.99 55.42
N SER A 770 45.79 -17.98 54.55
CA SER A 770 47.05 -17.35 54.13
C SER A 770 47.78 -16.67 55.29
N LYS A 771 47.04 -16.14 56.27
CA LYS A 771 47.59 -15.49 57.46
C LYS A 771 48.01 -16.50 58.54
N THR A 772 47.22 -17.55 58.78
CA THR A 772 47.50 -18.53 59.84
C THR A 772 48.51 -19.59 59.40
N ARG A 773 48.52 -19.99 58.12
CA ARG A 773 49.37 -21.07 57.59
C ARG A 773 50.51 -20.58 56.69
N GLY A 774 50.69 -19.26 56.56
CA GLY A 774 51.83 -18.63 55.88
C GLY A 774 51.86 -18.73 54.34
N VAL A 775 50.89 -19.39 53.72
CA VAL A 775 50.82 -19.60 52.26
C VAL A 775 50.19 -18.39 51.56
N LYS A 776 50.71 -17.98 50.38
CA LYS A 776 50.14 -16.85 49.63
C LYS A 776 49.07 -17.28 48.62
N ILE A 777 47.82 -17.42 49.06
CA ILE A 777 46.67 -17.50 48.13
C ILE A 777 46.32 -16.08 47.66
N ARG A 778 46.33 -15.81 46.35
CA ARG A 778 46.00 -14.45 45.85
C ARG A 778 44.48 -14.27 45.81
N GLU A 779 43.96 -13.26 46.49
CA GLU A 779 42.51 -12.98 46.49
C GLU A 779 41.93 -12.69 45.10
N SER A 780 42.78 -12.19 44.19
CA SER A 780 42.48 -11.91 42.78
C SER A 780 42.47 -13.15 41.88
N ASP A 781 42.87 -14.33 42.38
CA ASP A 781 42.77 -15.57 41.63
C ASP A 781 41.31 -15.91 41.33
N ARG A 782 41.09 -16.70 40.28
CA ARG A 782 39.74 -17.15 39.89
C ARG A 782 39.19 -18.10 40.94
N LYS A 783 37.86 -18.15 41.08
CA LYS A 783 37.16 -19.01 42.04
C LYS A 783 37.74 -20.43 42.12
N ASN A 784 37.84 -21.12 40.97
CA ASN A 784 38.35 -22.49 40.92
C ASN A 784 39.80 -22.57 41.41
N ALA A 785 40.71 -21.72 40.93
CA ALA A 785 42.09 -21.69 41.42
C ALA A 785 42.20 -21.43 42.93
N LYS A 786 41.29 -20.63 43.52
CA LYS A 786 41.22 -20.48 44.99
C LYS A 786 40.68 -21.73 45.68
N VAL A 787 39.71 -22.42 45.08
CA VAL A 787 39.26 -23.73 45.59
C VAL A 787 40.37 -24.76 45.48
N ASP A 788 41.11 -24.81 44.37
CA ASP A 788 42.23 -25.73 44.15
C ASP A 788 43.31 -25.48 45.21
N HIS A 789 43.79 -24.23 45.36
CA HIS A 789 44.77 -23.86 46.38
C HIS A 789 44.28 -24.10 47.82
N ILE A 790 43.01 -23.84 48.15
CA ILE A 790 42.46 -24.15 49.48
C ILE A 790 42.36 -25.66 49.67
N SER A 791 41.90 -26.42 48.67
CA SER A 791 41.76 -27.88 48.75
C SER A 791 43.12 -28.56 48.96
N GLU A 792 44.15 -28.11 48.25
CA GLU A 792 45.54 -28.52 48.43
C GLU A 792 46.04 -28.21 49.85
N LEU A 793 45.84 -26.98 50.33
CA LEU A 793 46.15 -26.57 51.73
C LEU A 793 45.41 -27.36 52.80
N LEU A 794 44.24 -27.90 52.47
CA LEU A 794 43.39 -28.67 53.38
C LEU A 794 43.55 -30.18 53.21
N GLY A 795 44.37 -30.65 52.26
CA GLY A 795 44.59 -32.07 51.99
C GLY A 795 43.34 -32.79 51.44
N LEU A 796 42.46 -32.07 50.73
CA LEU A 796 41.25 -32.63 50.14
C LEU A 796 41.57 -33.32 48.83
N ASP A 797 41.02 -34.52 48.61
CA ASP A 797 41.20 -35.24 47.34
C ASP A 797 40.51 -34.52 46.18
N LEU A 798 41.31 -33.84 45.35
CA LEU A 798 40.92 -33.17 44.13
C LEU A 798 40.38 -34.13 43.04
N ASN A 799 40.66 -35.44 43.13
CA ASN A 799 40.20 -36.42 42.15
C ASN A 799 38.72 -36.80 42.35
N SER A 800 38.17 -36.61 43.56
CA SER A 800 36.78 -36.89 43.90
C SER A 800 35.73 -36.05 43.14
N VAL A 801 36.16 -34.97 42.48
CA VAL A 801 35.30 -34.15 41.59
C VAL A 801 35.94 -34.10 40.21
N VAL A 802 35.34 -34.81 39.25
CA VAL A 802 35.66 -34.68 37.82
C VAL A 802 35.23 -33.28 37.35
N LEU A 803 36.10 -32.28 37.59
CA LEU A 803 36.04 -30.99 36.95
C LEU A 803 36.25 -31.23 35.45
N ASN A 804 35.16 -31.15 34.67
CA ASN A 804 35.12 -31.37 33.23
C ASN A 804 36.32 -30.72 32.51
N LYS A 805 37.36 -31.52 32.22
CA LYS A 805 38.59 -31.08 31.55
C LYS A 805 38.37 -30.61 30.10
N THR A 806 37.16 -30.78 29.58
CA THR A 806 36.66 -30.17 28.33
C THR A 806 36.70 -28.64 28.30
N ASP A 807 36.73 -27.94 29.45
CA ASP A 807 36.95 -26.48 29.49
C ASP A 807 38.44 -26.08 29.61
N GLN A 808 39.35 -27.02 29.89
CA GLN A 808 40.79 -26.76 30.02
C GLN A 808 41.57 -26.86 28.71
N HIS A 809 41.00 -27.47 27.66
CA HIS A 809 41.37 -27.07 26.30
C HIS A 809 40.85 -25.66 26.03
N ARG A 810 41.60 -24.69 26.57
CA ARG A 810 41.69 -23.36 25.98
C ARG A 810 41.93 -23.58 24.49
N LYS A 811 40.87 -23.35 23.71
CA LYS A 811 40.95 -22.51 22.53
C LYS A 811 42.02 -21.45 22.84
N GLN A 812 43.20 -21.59 22.24
CA GLN A 812 43.97 -20.39 21.90
C GLN A 812 42.91 -19.47 21.33
N LYS A 813 42.68 -18.30 21.95
CA LYS A 813 41.74 -17.34 21.36
C LYS A 813 42.35 -17.04 20.00
N LYS A 814 41.80 -17.67 18.94
CA LYS A 814 42.21 -17.44 17.55
C LYS A 814 42.18 -15.93 17.46
N VAL A 815 43.37 -15.32 17.38
CA VAL A 815 43.49 -13.87 17.41
C VAL A 815 42.68 -13.45 16.21
N LYS A 816 41.53 -12.82 16.45
CA LYS A 816 40.58 -12.48 15.40
C LYS A 816 41.41 -11.81 14.33
N SER A 817 41.46 -12.40 13.14
CA SER A 817 42.35 -11.92 12.11
C SER A 817 42.01 -10.46 11.81
N LEU A 818 42.92 -9.68 11.24
CA LEU A 818 42.58 -8.32 10.85
C LEU A 818 41.33 -8.30 9.95
N LYS A 819 41.13 -9.36 9.15
CA LYS A 819 39.89 -9.65 8.41
C LYS A 819 38.69 -9.81 9.35
N ASP A 820 38.70 -10.73 10.33
CA ASP A 820 37.58 -10.93 11.26
C ASP A 820 37.24 -9.68 12.09
N LEU A 821 38.26 -8.92 12.51
CA LEU A 821 38.08 -7.64 13.20
C LEU A 821 37.45 -6.59 12.28
N THR A 822 37.91 -6.50 11.03
CA THR A 822 37.36 -5.60 10.02
C THR A 822 35.92 -5.97 9.68
N LEU A 823 35.61 -7.24 9.39
CA LEU A 823 34.25 -7.70 9.12
C LEU A 823 33.32 -7.44 10.31
N SER A 824 33.78 -7.71 11.53
CA SER A 824 33.05 -7.37 12.75
C SER A 824 32.82 -5.85 12.88
N ALA A 825 33.77 -5.00 12.49
CA ALA A 825 33.65 -3.55 12.53
C ALA A 825 32.72 -3.00 11.42
N LEU A 826 32.81 -3.51 10.19
CA LEU A 826 31.86 -3.19 9.11
C LEU A 826 30.43 -3.57 9.51
N SER A 827 30.26 -4.77 10.08
CA SER A 827 28.95 -5.27 10.49
C SER A 827 28.34 -4.49 11.66
N THR A 828 29.14 -4.02 12.63
CA THR A 828 28.62 -3.38 13.85
C THR A 828 28.72 -1.86 13.88
N LYS A 829 29.79 -1.27 13.33
CA LYS A 829 30.10 0.17 13.49
C LYS A 829 29.82 1.02 12.26
N VAL A 830 29.92 0.47 11.05
CA VAL A 830 29.68 1.26 9.82
C VAL A 830 28.18 1.35 9.51
N PRO A 831 27.61 2.55 9.27
CA PRO A 831 26.21 2.71 8.87
C PRO A 831 25.91 2.00 7.54
N LYS A 832 24.70 1.42 7.38
CA LYS A 832 24.32 0.72 6.13
C LYS A 832 24.46 1.64 4.91
N GLN A 833 24.09 2.91 5.01
CA GLN A 833 24.19 3.88 3.90
C GLN A 833 25.61 4.04 3.32
N VAL A 834 26.66 3.95 4.16
CA VAL A 834 28.06 4.03 3.70
C VAL A 834 28.45 2.77 2.93
N LEU A 835 27.98 1.60 3.40
CA LEU A 835 28.17 0.33 2.72
C LEU A 835 27.40 0.27 1.39
N ASN A 836 26.16 0.77 1.35
CA ASN A 836 25.38 0.89 0.12
C ASN A 836 26.12 1.75 -0.91
N LYS A 837 26.68 2.90 -0.50
CA LYS A 837 27.47 3.77 -1.37
C LYS A 837 28.68 3.05 -1.94
N THR A 838 29.51 2.46 -1.07
CA THR A 838 30.72 1.72 -1.49
C THR A 838 30.39 0.55 -2.41
N PHE A 839 29.28 -0.16 -2.14
CA PHE A 839 28.81 -1.27 -2.95
C PHE A 839 28.28 -0.81 -4.32
N ALA A 840 27.51 0.27 -4.38
CA ALA A 840 27.02 0.86 -5.63
C ALA A 840 28.17 1.37 -6.50
N GLU A 841 29.13 2.10 -5.91
CA GLU A 841 30.36 2.55 -6.58
C GLU A 841 31.19 1.37 -7.10
N TYR A 842 31.23 0.26 -6.36
CA TYR A 842 31.94 -0.96 -6.75
C TYR A 842 31.27 -1.70 -7.92
N ILE A 843 29.95 -1.94 -7.89
CA ILE A 843 29.26 -2.68 -8.97
C ILE A 843 28.95 -1.81 -10.20
N TRP A 844 29.09 -0.49 -10.11
CA TRP A 844 28.75 0.44 -11.18
C TRP A 844 29.49 0.18 -12.51
N PRO A 845 30.83 -0.03 -12.55
CA PRO A 845 31.54 -0.30 -13.79
C PRO A 845 31.03 -1.56 -14.50
N ASP A 846 30.83 -2.65 -13.76
CA ASP A 846 30.30 -3.91 -14.30
C ASP A 846 28.87 -3.75 -14.82
N ARG A 847 28.01 -3.08 -14.04
CA ARG A 847 26.61 -2.80 -14.43
C ARG A 847 26.53 -1.90 -15.66
N LEU A 848 27.43 -0.91 -15.78
CA LEU A 848 27.54 -0.03 -16.94
C LEU A 848 28.09 -0.78 -18.17
N ALA A 849 29.10 -1.64 -18.00
CA ALA A 849 29.65 -2.46 -19.08
C ALA A 849 28.62 -3.48 -19.60
N VAL A 850 27.90 -4.16 -18.71
CA VAL A 850 26.80 -5.07 -19.06
C VAL A 850 25.69 -4.30 -19.78
N TRP A 851 25.28 -3.15 -19.27
CA TRP A 851 24.28 -2.29 -19.92
C TRP A 851 24.74 -1.90 -21.34
N LYS A 852 25.98 -1.45 -21.50
CA LYS A 852 26.61 -1.15 -22.80
C LYS A 852 26.63 -2.35 -23.76
N SER A 853 26.97 -3.54 -23.27
CA SER A 853 27.04 -4.76 -24.09
C SER A 853 25.69 -5.26 -24.60
N GLN A 854 24.59 -4.90 -23.94
CA GLN A 854 23.23 -5.33 -24.30
C GLN A 854 22.54 -4.42 -25.31
N MET A 855 23.30 -3.53 -25.98
CA MET A 855 22.75 -2.49 -26.83
C MET A 855 22.65 -2.90 -28.30
N SER A 856 21.50 -2.61 -28.87
CA SER A 856 21.19 -2.84 -30.28
C SER A 856 21.86 -1.85 -31.24
N VAL A 857 22.58 -0.85 -30.72
CA VAL A 857 23.31 0.16 -31.50
C VAL A 857 24.73 0.29 -30.94
N ARG A 858 25.71 0.37 -31.83
CA ARG A 858 27.14 0.43 -31.48
C ARG A 858 27.59 1.84 -31.07
N GLU A 859 28.71 1.92 -30.34
CA GLU A 859 29.36 3.18 -29.92
C GLU A 859 30.26 3.81 -31.01
N ASP A 860 30.36 3.19 -32.20
CA ASP A 860 31.15 3.64 -33.36
C ASP A 860 30.33 4.47 -34.38
N VAL A 861 29.06 4.78 -34.07
CA VAL A 861 28.16 5.53 -34.95
C VAL A 861 28.63 6.98 -35.15
N THR A 862 29.16 7.26 -36.34
CA THR A 862 29.54 8.61 -36.79
C THR A 862 28.31 9.43 -37.19
N ILE A 863 28.21 10.66 -36.70
CA ILE A 863 27.06 11.55 -36.91
C ILE A 863 27.44 12.61 -37.96
N GLY A 864 27.35 12.24 -39.24
CA GLY A 864 27.82 13.09 -40.34
C GLY A 864 29.30 13.46 -40.17
N ASP A 865 29.67 14.71 -40.44
CA ASP A 865 31.05 15.20 -40.34
C ASP A 865 31.47 15.60 -38.90
N LEU A 866 30.78 15.11 -37.87
CA LEU A 866 31.16 15.37 -36.47
C LEU A 866 32.32 14.45 -36.08
N THR A 867 33.48 15.06 -35.79
CA THR A 867 34.73 14.37 -35.44
C THR A 867 34.79 13.86 -34.00
N GLU A 868 33.86 14.27 -33.13
CA GLU A 868 33.79 13.81 -31.73
C GLU A 868 33.01 12.48 -31.65
N GLN A 869 33.61 11.44 -31.05
CA GLN A 869 32.90 10.18 -30.76
C GLN A 869 31.74 10.43 -29.78
N HIS A 870 30.53 10.03 -30.16
CA HIS A 870 29.34 10.34 -29.38
C HIS A 870 29.09 9.32 -28.26
N SER A 871 29.39 9.68 -27.02
CA SER A 871 28.96 8.92 -25.84
C SER A 871 27.46 9.14 -25.59
N TRP A 872 26.65 8.13 -25.91
CA TRP A 872 25.20 8.12 -25.71
C TRP A 872 24.79 8.06 -24.23
N PHE A 873 23.71 8.75 -23.88
CA PHE A 873 23.06 8.73 -22.56
C PHE A 873 21.78 7.89 -22.55
N TYR A 874 21.06 7.89 -23.67
CA TYR A 874 19.85 7.11 -23.94
C TYR A 874 20.15 6.03 -24.97
N TYR A 875 19.43 4.91 -24.97
CA TYR A 875 19.49 3.91 -26.03
C TYR A 875 18.09 3.39 -26.37
N PRO A 876 17.69 3.33 -27.65
CA PRO A 876 16.38 2.80 -28.04
C PRO A 876 16.27 1.29 -27.77
N GLU A 877 15.05 0.83 -27.53
CA GLU A 877 14.73 -0.60 -27.44
C GLU A 877 14.67 -1.20 -28.84
N PHE A 878 15.10 -2.45 -29.05
CA PHE A 878 14.87 -3.16 -30.30
C PHE A 878 13.70 -4.12 -30.13
N SER A 879 12.66 -3.97 -30.95
CA SER A 879 11.55 -4.90 -30.99
C SER A 879 11.87 -6.04 -31.95
N SER A 880 12.16 -7.22 -31.42
CA SER A 880 12.39 -8.41 -32.25
C SER A 880 11.16 -8.84 -33.04
N ALA A 881 9.95 -8.52 -32.55
CA ALA A 881 8.69 -8.87 -33.22
C ALA A 881 8.39 -7.98 -34.45
N ARG A 882 9.01 -6.80 -34.55
CA ARG A 882 8.86 -5.83 -35.65
C ARG A 882 10.18 -5.57 -36.39
N GLU A 883 11.24 -6.29 -36.02
CA GLU A 883 12.63 -6.15 -36.49
C GLU A 883 13.17 -4.70 -36.53
N GLN A 884 12.69 -3.83 -35.63
CA GLN A 884 12.95 -2.39 -35.66
C GLN A 884 13.46 -1.83 -34.32
N LEU A 885 14.18 -0.71 -34.39
CA LEU A 885 14.47 0.12 -33.23
C LEU A 885 13.26 1.00 -32.89
N GLU A 886 12.88 1.03 -31.61
CA GLU A 886 11.78 1.82 -31.08
C GLU A 886 12.31 2.99 -30.25
N VAL A 887 12.33 4.16 -30.87
CA VAL A 887 12.72 5.41 -30.22
C VAL A 887 11.54 5.96 -29.41
N ARG A 888 11.78 6.36 -28.17
CA ARG A 888 10.74 6.85 -27.25
C ARG A 888 11.22 8.11 -26.54
N CYS A 889 10.44 9.18 -26.57
CA CYS A 889 10.80 10.46 -25.95
C CYS A 889 9.61 11.18 -25.33
N ILE A 890 9.88 12.08 -24.37
CA ILE A 890 8.89 13.06 -23.95
C ILE A 890 8.75 14.14 -25.02
N ASP A 891 7.53 14.62 -25.17
CA ASP A 891 7.14 15.74 -26.00
C ASP A 891 8.03 16.99 -25.82
N SER A 892 8.43 17.60 -26.94
CA SER A 892 9.28 18.80 -26.91
C SER A 892 8.59 20.02 -26.32
N THR A 893 7.30 20.25 -26.60
CA THR A 893 6.53 21.41 -26.06
C THR A 893 6.44 21.32 -24.53
N HIS A 894 6.14 20.15 -23.99
CA HIS A 894 6.08 19.89 -22.55
C HIS A 894 7.42 20.14 -21.83
N MET A 895 8.54 19.85 -22.50
CA MET A 895 9.85 20.16 -21.96
C MET A 895 10.16 21.67 -22.02
N LEU A 896 9.79 22.36 -23.09
CA LEU A 896 9.97 23.82 -23.22
C LEU A 896 9.20 24.58 -22.12
N THR A 897 7.93 24.24 -21.90
CA THR A 897 7.07 24.91 -20.91
C THR A 897 7.55 24.61 -19.48
N ARG A 898 7.99 23.37 -19.20
CA ARG A 898 8.62 23.02 -17.92
C ARG A 898 9.99 23.68 -17.72
N ALA A 899 10.77 23.91 -18.78
CA ALA A 899 12.02 24.69 -18.73
C ALA A 899 11.72 26.15 -18.37
N ARG A 900 10.77 26.80 -19.06
CA ARG A 900 10.27 28.15 -18.72
C ARG A 900 9.86 28.23 -17.25
N ARG A 901 8.96 27.35 -16.81
CA ARG A 901 8.47 27.28 -15.42
C ARG A 901 9.60 27.09 -14.40
N LYS A 902 10.69 26.42 -14.77
CA LYS A 902 11.87 26.28 -13.90
C LYS A 902 12.74 27.55 -13.90
N CYS A 903 12.95 28.20 -15.03
CA CYS A 903 13.64 29.50 -15.12
C CYS A 903 12.92 30.58 -14.30
N CYS A 904 11.59 30.71 -14.44
CA CYS A 904 10.76 31.62 -13.65
C CYS A 904 10.94 31.45 -12.13
N LYS A 905 11.13 30.21 -11.65
CA LYS A 905 11.35 29.88 -10.23
C LYS A 905 12.80 30.03 -9.76
N GLY A 906 13.75 30.29 -10.66
CA GLY A 906 15.17 30.35 -10.36
C GLY A 906 15.76 29.05 -9.80
N GLY A 907 16.99 29.15 -9.30
CA GLY A 907 17.70 28.00 -8.71
C GLY A 907 18.04 26.93 -9.76
N ILE A 908 18.35 27.34 -10.98
CA ILE A 908 19.21 26.57 -11.88
C ILE A 908 20.66 26.86 -11.42
N GLU A 909 21.59 25.92 -11.62
CA GLU A 909 22.97 26.05 -11.13
C GLU A 909 23.61 27.39 -11.54
N ASN A 910 23.87 28.24 -10.53
CA ASN A 910 24.40 29.60 -10.67
C ASN A 910 23.54 30.57 -11.51
N LEU A 911 22.21 30.37 -11.52
CA LEU A 911 21.21 31.20 -12.18
C LEU A 911 19.95 31.40 -11.31
N ASP A 912 19.63 32.66 -11.00
CA ASP A 912 18.32 33.06 -10.48
C ASP A 912 17.41 33.60 -11.60
N ASN A 913 16.20 34.04 -11.25
CA ASN A 913 15.21 34.55 -12.21
C ASN A 913 15.33 36.07 -12.45
N LYS A 914 16.22 36.79 -11.75
CA LYS A 914 16.32 38.26 -11.83
C LYS A 914 16.64 38.79 -13.23
N PRO A 915 17.47 38.12 -14.07
CA PRO A 915 17.68 38.56 -15.46
C PRO A 915 16.37 38.67 -16.27
N TRP A 916 15.46 37.71 -16.11
CA TRP A 916 14.15 37.76 -16.78
C TRP A 916 13.23 38.84 -16.19
N ILE A 917 13.25 39.05 -14.87
CA ILE A 917 12.50 40.13 -14.21
C ILE A 917 13.00 41.50 -14.69
N LYS A 918 14.33 41.70 -14.76
CA LYS A 918 14.97 42.93 -15.24
C LYS A 918 14.56 43.28 -16.67
N VAL A 919 14.60 42.31 -17.58
CA VAL A 919 14.13 42.48 -18.98
C VAL A 919 12.62 42.77 -19.03
N ALA A 920 11.81 42.13 -18.19
CA ALA A 920 10.38 42.38 -18.13
C ALA A 920 10.03 43.79 -17.59
N LEU A 921 10.78 44.29 -16.61
CA LEU A 921 10.63 45.65 -16.07
C LEU A 921 10.97 46.73 -17.10
N GLN A 922 11.95 46.47 -17.98
CA GLN A 922 12.39 47.40 -19.01
C GLN A 922 11.35 47.62 -20.13
N LYS A 923 10.40 46.68 -20.32
CA LYS A 923 9.34 46.74 -21.35
C LYS A 923 9.87 46.93 -22.78
N THR A 924 11.13 46.58 -23.03
CA THR A 924 11.81 46.62 -24.33
C THR A 924 11.56 45.35 -25.18
N THR A 925 10.87 44.36 -24.61
CA THR A 925 10.51 43.09 -25.25
C THR A 925 9.06 42.72 -24.93
N PHE A 926 8.51 41.68 -25.57
CA PHE A 926 7.18 41.15 -25.24
C PHE A 926 7.12 40.37 -23.91
N LEU A 927 8.25 40.19 -23.20
CA LEU A 927 8.26 39.55 -21.90
C LEU A 927 7.69 40.50 -20.83
N SER A 928 6.63 40.08 -20.14
CA SER A 928 6.02 40.84 -19.04
C SER A 928 6.24 40.18 -17.68
N LEU A 929 6.10 40.96 -16.59
CA LEU A 929 6.25 40.47 -15.22
C LEU A 929 5.34 39.26 -14.94
N ALA A 930 4.08 39.31 -15.39
CA ALA A 930 3.13 38.20 -15.23
C ALA A 930 3.61 36.88 -15.88
N MET A 931 4.43 36.93 -16.95
CA MET A 931 5.01 35.72 -17.53
C MET A 931 6.11 35.09 -16.65
N VAL A 932 6.77 35.91 -15.84
CA VAL A 932 7.98 35.56 -15.07
C VAL A 932 7.67 35.30 -13.60
N GLU A 933 7.00 36.22 -12.92
CA GLU A 933 6.72 36.17 -11.47
C GLU A 933 5.45 35.36 -11.17
N ASP A 934 4.31 35.74 -11.76
CA ASP A 934 3.04 35.01 -11.61
C ASP A 934 3.06 33.66 -12.35
N VAL A 935 3.99 33.50 -13.30
CA VAL A 935 4.08 32.36 -14.23
C VAL A 935 2.74 32.12 -14.94
N ALA A 936 2.09 33.20 -15.37
CA ALA A 936 0.79 33.18 -16.04
C ALA A 936 0.80 32.16 -17.21
N ASP A 937 -0.27 31.36 -17.29
CA ASP A 937 -0.34 30.11 -18.05
C ASP A 937 0.98 29.30 -18.07
N PRO A 938 1.24 28.47 -17.03
CA PRO A 938 2.45 27.66 -16.94
C PRO A 938 2.65 26.64 -18.07
N MET A 939 1.61 26.35 -18.87
CA MET A 939 1.63 25.39 -19.97
C MET A 939 1.70 26.09 -21.35
N SER A 940 1.57 27.42 -21.42
CA SER A 940 1.67 28.17 -22.67
C SER A 940 3.05 28.03 -23.34
N ALA A 941 3.06 27.43 -24.52
CA ALA A 941 4.20 27.36 -25.43
C ALA A 941 4.57 28.75 -25.99
N SER A 942 3.59 29.59 -26.32
CA SER A 942 3.85 30.95 -26.86
C SER A 942 4.55 31.84 -25.84
N MET A 943 4.17 31.77 -24.56
CA MET A 943 4.86 32.50 -23.50
C MET A 943 6.25 31.91 -23.20
N ALA A 944 6.46 30.61 -23.43
CA ALA A 944 7.80 30.01 -23.37
C ALA A 944 8.71 30.48 -24.51
N LEU A 945 8.17 30.62 -25.72
CA LEU A 945 8.86 31.22 -26.87
C LEU A 945 9.25 32.68 -26.61
N THR A 946 8.36 33.49 -26.03
CA THR A 946 8.66 34.86 -25.61
C THR A 946 9.77 34.91 -24.56
N HIS A 947 9.70 34.03 -23.55
CA HIS A 947 10.66 33.94 -22.44
C HIS A 947 12.06 33.47 -22.87
N PHE A 948 12.15 32.72 -23.97
CA PHE A 948 13.41 32.31 -24.61
C PHE A 948 13.62 33.00 -25.97
N SER A 949 13.12 34.22 -26.14
CA SER A 949 13.24 34.95 -27.41
C SER A 949 14.59 35.62 -27.58
N GLU A 950 14.97 35.87 -28.84
CA GLU A 950 16.20 36.59 -29.20
C GLU A 950 16.21 38.04 -28.68
N ALA A 951 15.04 38.67 -28.59
CA ALA A 951 14.90 39.99 -27.98
C ALA A 951 15.24 39.97 -26.48
N VAL A 952 14.78 38.94 -25.74
CA VAL A 952 15.09 38.75 -24.32
C VAL A 952 16.58 38.42 -24.12
N GLU A 953 17.15 37.56 -24.97
CA GLU A 953 18.58 37.24 -24.97
C GLU A 953 19.44 38.50 -25.17
N ASN A 954 19.15 39.30 -26.19
CA ASN A 954 19.88 40.53 -26.50
C ASN A 954 19.78 41.55 -25.37
N GLU A 955 18.62 41.68 -24.72
CA GLU A 955 18.47 42.59 -23.58
C GLU A 955 19.24 42.08 -22.34
N MET A 956 19.27 40.77 -22.08
CA MET A 956 20.15 40.19 -21.05
C MET A 956 21.63 40.47 -21.31
N LEU A 957 22.08 40.44 -22.57
CA LEU A 957 23.46 40.78 -22.93
C LEU A 957 23.79 42.25 -22.61
N LYS A 958 22.92 43.21 -23.00
CA LYS A 958 23.06 44.63 -22.62
C LYS A 958 23.08 44.83 -21.11
N ASN A 959 22.31 44.02 -20.40
CA ASN A 959 22.17 44.06 -18.95
C ASN A 959 23.35 43.42 -18.19
N GLY A 960 24.31 42.79 -18.87
CA GLY A 960 25.44 42.07 -18.25
C GLY A 960 25.12 40.65 -17.78
N ASP A 961 23.91 40.15 -18.04
CA ASP A 961 23.39 38.88 -17.55
C ASP A 961 23.82 37.68 -18.43
N PHE A 962 25.10 37.62 -18.79
CA PHE A 962 25.67 36.72 -19.81
C PHE A 962 25.31 35.24 -19.63
N ARG A 963 25.25 34.74 -18.39
CA ARG A 963 24.90 33.34 -18.11
C ARG A 963 23.43 33.03 -18.43
N ALA A 964 22.53 33.98 -18.18
CA ALA A 964 21.10 33.84 -18.48
C ALA A 964 20.85 33.99 -19.98
N ALA A 965 21.49 34.97 -20.63
CA ALA A 965 21.49 35.10 -22.09
C ALA A 965 21.97 33.81 -22.76
N SER A 966 23.08 33.25 -22.29
CA SER A 966 23.66 32.01 -22.82
C SER A 966 22.73 30.79 -22.64
N LEU A 967 22.00 30.70 -21.52
CA LEU A 967 20.97 29.66 -21.34
C LEU A 967 19.74 29.90 -22.25
N CYS A 968 19.33 31.16 -22.38
CA CYS A 968 18.26 31.59 -23.28
C CYS A 968 18.57 31.12 -24.72
N ASN A 969 19.79 31.40 -25.20
CA ASN A 969 20.26 30.97 -26.51
C ASN A 969 20.27 29.45 -26.68
N ASP A 970 20.76 28.67 -25.70
CA ASP A 970 20.80 27.20 -25.82
C ASP A 970 19.40 26.58 -25.88
N ILE A 971 18.44 27.09 -25.09
CA ILE A 971 17.05 26.62 -25.12
C ILE A 971 16.36 27.07 -26.42
N ARG A 972 16.58 28.33 -26.84
CA ARG A 972 16.10 28.89 -28.11
C ARG A 972 16.62 28.11 -29.31
N SER A 973 17.91 27.82 -29.34
CA SER A 973 18.58 27.07 -30.41
C SER A 973 18.14 25.61 -30.44
N TRP A 974 18.02 24.96 -29.29
CA TRP A 974 17.39 23.64 -29.22
C TRP A 974 15.96 23.68 -29.77
N TRP A 975 15.13 24.63 -29.34
CA TRP A 975 13.75 24.74 -29.82
C TRP A 975 13.64 25.03 -31.32
N LYS A 976 14.46 25.94 -31.86
CA LYS A 976 14.52 26.20 -33.31
C LYS A 976 14.88 24.93 -34.09
N ALA A 977 15.85 24.16 -33.60
CA ALA A 977 16.19 22.86 -34.19
C ALA A 977 15.02 21.86 -34.12
N GLU A 978 14.16 21.99 -33.11
CA GLU A 978 12.92 21.23 -33.00
C GLU A 978 11.82 21.71 -33.96
N ASP A 979 11.50 23.00 -34.05
CA ASP A 979 10.25 23.44 -34.72
C ASP A 979 10.42 24.19 -36.05
N ASP A 980 11.50 24.95 -36.25
CA ASP A 980 11.66 25.81 -37.42
C ASP A 980 11.84 24.98 -38.70
N PRO A 981 11.15 25.25 -39.83
CA PRO A 981 11.40 24.58 -41.11
C PRO A 981 12.74 25.02 -41.74
N GLY A 982 13.21 24.30 -42.76
CA GLY A 982 14.33 24.74 -43.62
C GLY A 982 15.74 24.66 -43.04
N ILE A 983 15.93 24.46 -41.73
CA ILE A 983 17.26 24.21 -41.15
C ILE A 983 17.81 22.85 -41.65
N PRO A 984 19.04 22.77 -42.19
CA PRO A 984 19.68 21.51 -42.59
C PRO A 984 19.87 20.53 -41.42
N ALA A 985 19.74 19.24 -41.70
CA ALA A 985 19.73 18.19 -40.67
C ALA A 985 20.98 18.19 -39.76
N LEU A 986 22.18 18.29 -40.33
CA LEU A 986 23.43 18.37 -39.56
C LEU A 986 23.50 19.62 -38.66
N GLN A 987 22.93 20.75 -39.11
CA GLN A 987 22.86 21.98 -38.32
C GLN A 987 21.90 21.83 -37.14
N ARG A 988 20.73 21.19 -37.33
CA ARG A 988 19.82 20.86 -36.23
C ARG A 988 20.48 19.99 -35.17
N ILE A 989 21.25 18.99 -35.58
CA ILE A 989 21.99 18.13 -34.65
C ILE A 989 23.00 18.96 -33.86
N LYS A 990 23.80 19.82 -34.50
CA LYS A 990 24.73 20.73 -33.81
C LYS A 990 24.02 21.61 -32.76
N MET A 991 22.86 22.17 -33.11
CA MET A 991 22.03 22.99 -32.20
C MET A 991 21.51 22.18 -31.00
N ARG A 992 20.99 20.96 -31.22
CA ARG A 992 20.57 20.05 -30.15
C ARG A 992 21.73 19.64 -29.23
N LEU A 993 22.90 19.34 -29.80
CA LEU A 993 24.09 18.94 -29.06
C LEU A 993 24.68 20.05 -28.17
N SER A 994 24.47 21.33 -28.49
CA SER A 994 24.87 22.45 -27.62
C SER A 994 24.22 22.37 -26.23
N LEU A 995 22.89 22.26 -26.19
CA LEU A 995 22.14 22.11 -24.95
C LEU A 995 22.52 20.81 -24.22
N ARG A 996 22.70 19.70 -24.94
CA ARG A 996 23.19 18.43 -24.38
C ARG A 996 24.51 18.60 -23.64
N LYS A 997 25.49 19.27 -24.27
CA LYS A 997 26.84 19.52 -23.72
C LYS A 997 26.75 20.33 -22.42
N ARG A 998 25.90 21.37 -22.34
CA ARG A 998 25.62 22.11 -21.09
C ARG A 998 25.05 21.22 -19.99
N LEU A 999 24.03 20.41 -20.33
CA LEU A 999 23.30 19.58 -19.36
C LEU A 999 24.17 18.45 -18.77
N LEU A 1000 25.08 17.87 -19.56
CA LEU A 1000 26.00 16.79 -19.14
C LEU A 1000 27.33 17.27 -18.54
N ALA A 1001 27.79 18.50 -18.80
CA ALA A 1001 29.10 18.98 -18.35
C ALA A 1001 29.31 18.81 -16.84
N GLY A 1002 30.35 18.10 -16.41
CA GLY A 1002 30.64 17.89 -14.98
C GLY A 1002 29.63 17.01 -14.22
N ILE A 1003 28.80 16.23 -14.93
CA ILE A 1003 27.99 15.17 -14.33
C ILE A 1003 28.81 13.89 -14.27
N ASP A 1004 29.02 13.39 -13.05
CA ASP A 1004 29.58 12.06 -12.82
C ASP A 1004 28.45 11.06 -12.44
N PHE A 1005 28.32 10.00 -13.24
CA PHE A 1005 27.36 8.93 -13.00
C PHE A 1005 27.89 7.84 -12.05
N ALA A 1006 29.19 7.82 -11.73
CA ALA A 1006 29.75 6.96 -10.69
C ALA A 1006 29.51 7.48 -9.26
N THR A 1007 29.04 8.72 -9.09
CA THR A 1007 28.75 9.31 -7.77
C THR A 1007 27.43 8.80 -7.19
N PHE A 1008 27.49 8.13 -6.03
CA PHE A 1008 26.31 7.68 -5.27
C PHE A 1008 26.10 8.41 -3.93
N PRO A 1009 24.84 8.56 -3.44
CA PRO A 1009 23.59 8.21 -4.11
C PRO A 1009 23.26 9.15 -5.30
N PRO A 1010 22.46 8.71 -6.28
CA PRO A 1010 22.03 9.55 -7.40
C PRO A 1010 21.25 10.77 -6.91
N LYS A 1011 21.41 11.91 -7.58
CA LYS A 1011 20.63 13.13 -7.31
C LYS A 1011 19.17 12.91 -7.72
N VAL A 1012 18.27 12.66 -6.76
CA VAL A 1012 16.88 12.23 -7.05
C VAL A 1012 15.90 13.35 -7.43
N MET A 1013 16.03 14.56 -6.86
CA MET A 1013 15.09 15.66 -7.14
C MET A 1013 15.60 16.63 -8.19
N TYR A 1014 16.85 17.09 -8.05
CA TYR A 1014 17.42 18.13 -8.91
C TYR A 1014 18.86 17.80 -9.35
N ILE A 1015 19.12 17.97 -10.64
CA ILE A 1015 20.45 17.86 -11.26
C ILE A 1015 20.79 19.24 -11.82
N LYS A 1016 21.84 19.88 -11.30
CA LYS A 1016 22.18 21.29 -11.61
C LYS A 1016 20.99 22.26 -11.44
N GLY A 1017 20.14 22.00 -10.44
CA GLY A 1017 18.90 22.75 -10.21
C GLY A 1017 17.74 22.40 -11.13
N TRP A 1018 17.95 21.70 -12.26
CA TRP A 1018 16.89 21.17 -13.11
C TRP A 1018 16.15 20.03 -12.42
N PRO A 1019 14.80 19.95 -12.49
CA PRO A 1019 14.06 18.77 -12.03
C PRO A 1019 14.60 17.52 -12.75
N ALA A 1020 14.97 16.47 -12.02
CA ALA A 1020 15.73 15.35 -12.58
C ALA A 1020 15.02 14.67 -13.77
N GLN A 1021 13.69 14.57 -13.73
CA GLN A 1021 12.87 14.09 -14.86
C GLN A 1021 12.99 14.97 -16.12
N LEU A 1022 12.96 16.30 -15.97
CA LEU A 1022 13.06 17.24 -17.10
C LEU A 1022 14.47 17.19 -17.71
N TRP A 1023 15.50 17.13 -16.86
CA TRP A 1023 16.88 16.97 -17.28
C TRP A 1023 17.11 15.66 -18.04
N GLU A 1024 16.60 14.54 -17.51
CA GLU A 1024 16.66 13.22 -18.16
C GLU A 1024 15.89 13.19 -19.48
N ALA A 1025 14.70 13.80 -19.52
CA ALA A 1025 13.87 13.88 -20.72
C ALA A 1025 14.53 14.71 -21.83
N LEU A 1026 15.10 15.87 -21.52
CA LEU A 1026 15.77 16.74 -22.50
C LEU A 1026 16.94 16.02 -23.17
N ILE A 1027 17.82 15.38 -22.39
CA ILE A 1027 18.96 14.64 -22.94
C ILE A 1027 18.48 13.43 -23.74
N SER A 1028 17.52 12.65 -23.22
CA SER A 1028 16.99 11.47 -23.92
C SER A 1028 16.32 11.84 -25.25
N ASN A 1029 15.61 12.97 -25.31
CA ASN A 1029 14.98 13.47 -26.54
C ASN A 1029 16.00 13.94 -27.59
N ILE A 1030 17.11 14.55 -27.15
CA ILE A 1030 18.23 14.93 -28.03
C ILE A 1030 18.91 13.67 -28.61
N ASP A 1031 19.26 12.71 -27.76
CA ASP A 1031 19.90 11.46 -28.16
C ASP A 1031 18.98 10.64 -29.08
N ALA A 1032 17.71 10.48 -28.73
CA ALA A 1032 16.67 9.84 -29.56
C ALA A 1032 16.64 10.37 -31.00
N LYS A 1033 16.65 11.69 -31.18
CA LYS A 1033 16.64 12.33 -32.51
C LYS A 1033 17.99 12.22 -33.23
N THR A 1034 19.08 12.09 -32.47
CA THR A 1034 20.42 11.88 -32.99
C THR A 1034 20.62 10.44 -33.48
N PHE A 1035 20.00 9.43 -32.86
CA PHE A 1035 19.91 8.07 -33.40
C PHE A 1035 19.12 8.02 -34.71
N LEU A 1036 17.94 8.63 -34.76
CA LEU A 1036 17.12 8.62 -35.99
C LEU A 1036 17.86 9.31 -37.15
N TYR A 1037 18.73 10.28 -36.86
CA TYR A 1037 19.63 10.87 -37.84
C TYR A 1037 20.66 9.89 -38.44
N SER A 1038 21.32 9.07 -37.62
CA SER A 1038 22.28 8.08 -38.12
C SER A 1038 21.65 6.85 -38.77
N LEU A 1039 20.37 6.57 -38.48
CA LEU A 1039 19.65 5.42 -39.05
C LEU A 1039 19.05 5.68 -40.44
N CYS A 1040 18.88 6.94 -40.86
CA CYS A 1040 18.31 7.25 -42.16
C CYS A 1040 19.36 7.31 -43.28
N LYS A 1041 19.00 6.76 -44.45
CA LYS A 1041 19.84 6.76 -45.66
C LYS A 1041 20.35 8.18 -45.97
N LYS A 1042 21.66 8.27 -46.26
CA LYS A 1042 22.38 9.53 -46.57
C LYS A 1042 22.29 10.61 -45.46
N ASN A 1043 22.04 10.24 -44.20
CA ASN A 1043 21.89 11.17 -43.08
C ASN A 1043 20.80 12.24 -43.33
N ALA A 1044 19.74 11.89 -44.07
CA ALA A 1044 18.72 12.81 -44.57
C ALA A 1044 17.61 13.16 -43.56
N TYR A 1045 17.60 12.53 -42.38
CA TYR A 1045 16.57 12.72 -41.35
C TYR A 1045 16.56 14.15 -40.82
N ASN A 1046 15.59 14.96 -41.25
CA ASN A 1046 15.51 16.37 -40.90
C ASN A 1046 14.22 16.71 -40.12
N VAL A 1047 13.82 15.79 -39.25
CA VAL A 1047 12.50 15.81 -38.62
C VAL A 1047 12.37 16.94 -37.61
N ARG A 1048 11.31 17.75 -37.85
CA ARG A 1048 10.76 18.69 -36.87
C ARG A 1048 10.01 17.93 -35.80
N ALA A 1049 10.28 18.29 -34.55
CA ALA A 1049 9.74 17.84 -33.28
C ALA A 1049 8.64 16.77 -33.28
N PHE A 1050 8.87 15.76 -32.45
CA PHE A 1050 7.81 15.11 -31.68
C PHE A 1050 7.15 16.17 -30.78
N LYS A 1051 6.10 16.84 -31.27
CA LYS A 1051 5.43 17.96 -30.60
C LYS A 1051 3.92 17.77 -30.44
N GLN A 1052 3.42 18.27 -29.30
CA GLN A 1052 2.02 18.18 -28.89
C GLN A 1052 1.08 18.93 -29.83
N TYR A 1053 1.57 19.84 -30.67
CA TYR A 1053 0.78 20.59 -31.66
C TYR A 1053 -0.14 19.72 -32.54
N VAL A 1054 0.28 18.48 -32.85
CA VAL A 1054 -0.56 17.49 -33.55
C VAL A 1054 -1.79 17.12 -32.70
N GLY A 1055 -1.59 16.83 -31.41
CA GLY A 1055 -2.64 16.60 -30.44
C GLY A 1055 -3.46 17.85 -30.11
N GLU A 1056 -2.84 19.02 -29.98
CA GLU A 1056 -3.52 20.31 -29.75
C GLU A 1056 -4.46 20.65 -30.91
N THR A 1057 -4.01 20.47 -32.16
CA THR A 1057 -4.84 20.66 -33.36
C THR A 1057 -6.00 19.65 -33.35
N PHE A 1058 -5.72 18.37 -33.12
CA PHE A 1058 -6.75 17.33 -33.02
C PHE A 1058 -7.81 17.65 -31.94
N PHE A 1059 -7.39 17.99 -30.72
CA PHE A 1059 -8.32 18.31 -29.63
C PHE A 1059 -9.05 19.65 -29.85
N ALA A 1060 -8.45 20.63 -30.54
CA ALA A 1060 -9.13 21.85 -30.93
C ALA A 1060 -10.28 21.55 -31.92
N GLU A 1061 -10.04 20.75 -32.96
CA GLU A 1061 -11.10 20.33 -33.88
C GLU A 1061 -12.17 19.48 -33.18
N LEU A 1062 -11.78 18.56 -32.30
CA LEU A 1062 -12.71 17.77 -31.50
C LEU A 1062 -13.59 18.67 -30.60
N THR A 1063 -13.02 19.73 -30.03
CA THR A 1063 -13.77 20.71 -29.21
C THR A 1063 -14.75 21.51 -30.07
N ASN A 1064 -14.37 21.88 -31.30
CA ASN A 1064 -15.26 22.54 -32.25
C ASN A 1064 -16.47 21.68 -32.67
N GLN A 1065 -16.40 20.34 -32.52
CA GLN A 1065 -17.53 19.44 -32.78
C GLN A 1065 -18.53 19.34 -31.62
N ASP A 1066 -18.15 19.69 -30.39
CA ASP A 1066 -19.08 19.65 -29.25
C ASP A 1066 -20.06 20.83 -29.27
N LYS A 1067 -21.09 20.70 -30.11
CA LYS A 1067 -22.21 21.64 -30.21
C LYS A 1067 -23.01 21.80 -28.91
N SER A 1068 -22.85 20.91 -27.92
CA SER A 1068 -23.52 21.04 -26.62
C SER A 1068 -22.83 22.04 -25.70
N GLY A 1069 -21.53 22.29 -25.91
CA GLY A 1069 -20.71 23.12 -25.03
C GLY A 1069 -20.56 22.57 -23.60
N HIS A 1070 -20.97 21.32 -23.35
CA HIS A 1070 -20.91 20.69 -22.03
C HIS A 1070 -19.55 20.01 -21.76
N GLY A 1071 -18.71 19.82 -22.78
CA GLY A 1071 -17.38 19.22 -22.66
C GLY A 1071 -17.41 17.73 -22.30
N THR A 1072 -18.56 17.08 -22.39
CA THR A 1072 -18.81 15.70 -21.95
C THR A 1072 -19.49 14.89 -23.04
N VAL A 1073 -18.67 14.17 -23.79
CA VAL A 1073 -19.10 13.29 -24.89
C VAL A 1073 -19.31 11.87 -24.36
N THR A 1074 -20.38 11.17 -24.77
CA THR A 1074 -20.53 9.74 -24.50
C THR A 1074 -19.48 8.93 -25.27
N VAL A 1075 -19.17 7.72 -24.81
CA VAL A 1075 -18.23 6.82 -25.51
C VAL A 1075 -18.68 6.57 -26.95
N ASP A 1076 -19.99 6.38 -27.15
CA ASP A 1076 -20.60 6.12 -28.45
C ASP A 1076 -20.45 7.33 -29.41
N ASN A 1077 -20.67 8.54 -28.92
CA ASN A 1077 -20.54 9.77 -29.71
C ASN A 1077 -19.08 10.17 -29.97
N PHE A 1078 -18.13 9.71 -29.13
CA PHE A 1078 -16.73 10.08 -29.27
C PHE A 1078 -16.13 9.52 -30.57
N SER A 1079 -16.45 8.26 -30.95
CA SER A 1079 -16.06 7.69 -32.24
C SER A 1079 -16.55 8.51 -33.44
N PHE A 1080 -17.78 9.02 -33.38
CA PHE A 1080 -18.33 9.90 -34.43
C PHE A 1080 -17.55 11.22 -34.54
N PHE A 1081 -17.24 11.87 -33.41
CA PHE A 1081 -16.45 13.10 -33.40
C PHE A 1081 -15.00 12.90 -33.88
N LEU A 1082 -14.39 11.73 -33.61
CA LEU A 1082 -13.10 11.36 -34.21
C LEU A 1082 -13.17 11.32 -35.73
N GLY A 1083 -14.21 10.69 -36.29
CA GLY A 1083 -14.44 10.64 -37.74
C GLY A 1083 -14.55 12.03 -38.36
N CYS A 1084 -15.41 12.88 -37.81
CA CYS A 1084 -15.59 14.27 -38.26
C CYS A 1084 -14.28 15.08 -38.19
N ALA A 1085 -13.49 14.93 -37.12
CA ALA A 1085 -12.21 15.63 -36.99
C ALA A 1085 -11.18 15.18 -38.04
N VAL A 1086 -11.17 13.89 -38.41
CA VAL A 1086 -10.31 13.37 -39.49
C VAL A 1086 -10.75 13.88 -40.85
N GLU A 1087 -12.04 13.84 -41.17
CA GLU A 1087 -12.60 14.32 -42.44
C GLU A 1087 -12.35 15.82 -42.66
N GLN A 1088 -12.56 16.62 -41.61
CA GLN A 1088 -12.27 18.07 -41.66
C GLN A 1088 -10.79 18.35 -41.86
N MET A 1089 -9.91 17.58 -41.22
CA MET A 1089 -8.47 17.71 -41.48
C MET A 1089 -8.13 17.33 -42.91
N GLN A 1090 -8.54 16.15 -43.39
CA GLN A 1090 -8.30 15.73 -44.78
C GLN A 1090 -8.75 16.79 -45.79
N THR A 1091 -9.93 17.37 -45.58
CA THR A 1091 -10.47 18.46 -46.42
C THR A 1091 -9.62 19.74 -46.38
N ARG A 1092 -8.99 20.09 -45.25
CA ARG A 1092 -8.07 21.26 -45.14
C ARG A 1092 -6.64 20.96 -45.59
N LEU A 1093 -6.29 19.69 -45.77
CA LEU A 1093 -4.96 19.21 -46.19
C LEU A 1093 -4.89 18.95 -47.71
N ASP A 1094 -6.04 18.89 -48.36
CA ASP A 1094 -6.19 18.92 -49.82
C ASP A 1094 -5.92 20.36 -50.30
N SER A 1095 -5.03 20.51 -51.28
CA SER A 1095 -4.68 21.80 -51.88
C SER A 1095 -5.41 22.08 -53.19
N GLU A 1096 -6.23 21.14 -53.67
CA GLU A 1096 -7.05 21.25 -54.88
C GLU A 1096 -8.53 21.59 -54.56
N ARG A 1097 -8.88 21.63 -53.26
CA ARG A 1097 -10.16 22.11 -52.70
C ARG A 1097 -10.03 23.50 -52.08
#